data_AF-A0A1L2LXX9-F1
#
_entry.id   AF-A0A1L2LXX9-F1
#
_cell.length_a   1.000
_cell.length_b   1.000
_cell.length_c   1.000
_cell.angle_alpha   90.00
_cell.angle_beta   90.00
_cell.angle_gamma   90.00
#
_symmetry.space_group_name_H-M   'P 1'
#
loop_
_entity.id
_entity.type
_entity.pdbx_description
1 polymer ?
#
loop_
_entity_poly.entity_id
_entity_poly.type
_entity_poly.pdbx_seq_one_letter_code
_entity_poly.pdbx_strand_id
1 'polypeptide(L)'
;LEDSLGLSTGIPYWDWTKPGVQLPNLVKDATYQIKDGDSPKANPFYDAAIEFLRTGSRTSRSWPEQGVNLDDLKDAVLLALEQDNFCDFEVQFEIAHNLIHALVGGNAPYGMSSLEYSAYDPIFYIHHSFLDKIWSIWMSLQELRGKPYKAHCAQSYIFTPLSPFNFSTTYNPNPKTYAHSTATNIYDHEKELGYTYDTLTFDGMNITELEHFIRFNVTSRPRMFVGVLLNGFNKSAKAEIHATLHTGERYIVGRFAVLGGPTELGWRLDRLYKVDITKAMFDAHLSWNDLFELSIEMFEFNGVSIETDLPLLQLIYQAPEDSEIETQPALLRKNIQELTDGESNNLRDALKKLQSETSADNFENIAGFHGAPNRCPPHGSDRFACSPHGLPIFPHWHRLLTVQFEQALSRLGASWGIPYWDWTDESTALPKLFSDPEDNPFYRYYIQAEKEWTDREVNLKQLNLLDPEGTKMLFHSALSILEEDQFCDFAVQFELLHYRLHALMGGTKKYSLATLDFSAFDPLFMILQSSFDRLWTMWQQLQYLRQKTVSGQCVYKHVDSSMEPFRNPDINVNKMTRENSLPGLVSDHRRLGYKFDKLNLNVFSLKDLEDKIKLQKSKNRTYAGLMLRGVKNSVTLEVYLQDNQVGTVNILGGPNEKPWVFERPYKIDVTDAMKGAQLTTDKPVKLHLKTGTYDGSSSSEKDMEVFIIERPSGSHHDILVVPINKKNPPPALKVVVKKDTQVKFVTDDVVVPMKDFNTFTAWKACNLPPSLQGSYDFGAVNPLIPGNYYMSPADVDLCNRGIKIHIFVEEE
;
A
#
# COMPACT_ATOMS: atom_id res chain seq x y z
N LEU A 1 10.93 26.11 4.93
CA LEU A 1 10.03 27.01 4.17
C LEU A 1 8.61 26.45 4.11
N GLU A 2 8.42 25.13 4.01
CA GLU A 2 7.09 24.50 4.15
C GLU A 2 6.47 24.70 5.55
N ASP A 3 7.27 24.65 6.63
CA ASP A 3 6.80 24.90 8.00
C ASP A 3 6.30 26.34 8.29
N SER A 4 6.63 27.33 7.44
CA SER A 4 6.30 28.75 7.73
C SER A 4 4.96 29.24 7.20
N LEU A 5 4.28 28.47 6.34
CA LEU A 5 3.01 28.88 5.71
C LEU A 5 1.81 27.98 6.07
N GLY A 6 2.03 26.87 6.81
CA GLY A 6 0.94 26.07 7.39
C GLY A 6 0.13 25.22 6.39
N LEU A 7 0.69 24.88 5.24
CA LEU A 7 0.07 23.98 4.27
C LEU A 7 0.40 22.52 4.60
N SER A 8 -0.62 21.68 4.79
CA SER A 8 -0.48 20.25 5.06
C SER A 8 -0.64 19.36 3.82
N THR A 9 -0.83 19.96 2.65
CA THR A 9 -1.14 19.27 1.38
C THR A 9 -0.23 19.77 0.25
N GLY A 10 0.19 18.85 -0.62
CA GLY A 10 0.96 19.17 -1.83
C GLY A 10 0.15 19.93 -2.88
N ILE A 11 0.80 20.32 -3.99
CA ILE A 11 0.13 20.98 -5.11
C ILE A 11 -0.91 20.01 -5.70
N PRO A 12 -2.18 20.43 -5.87
CA PRO A 12 -3.19 19.59 -6.49
C PRO A 12 -2.92 19.45 -8.00
N TYR A 13 -3.35 18.34 -8.58
CA TYR A 13 -3.29 18.11 -10.02
C TYR A 13 -4.67 18.31 -10.67
N TRP A 14 -4.67 18.71 -11.94
CA TRP A 14 -5.88 18.81 -12.76
C TRP A 14 -5.83 17.78 -13.88
N ASP A 15 -6.67 16.75 -13.76
CA ASP A 15 -6.80 15.72 -14.79
C ASP A 15 -7.64 16.23 -15.96
N TRP A 16 -6.95 16.75 -16.97
CA TRP A 16 -7.52 17.25 -18.22
C TRP A 16 -7.74 16.18 -19.29
N THR A 17 -7.48 14.90 -18.99
CA THR A 17 -7.75 13.78 -19.92
C THR A 17 -9.20 13.31 -19.88
N LYS A 18 -10.00 13.84 -18.93
CA LYS A 18 -11.41 13.47 -18.76
C LYS A 18 -12.32 14.10 -19.83
N PRO A 19 -13.35 13.37 -20.31
CA PRO A 19 -14.35 13.92 -21.21
C PRO A 19 -15.06 15.14 -20.62
N GLY A 20 -15.25 16.19 -21.43
CA GLY A 20 -15.97 17.40 -21.02
C GLY A 20 -15.29 18.24 -19.94
N VAL A 21 -13.96 18.10 -19.77
CA VAL A 21 -13.21 18.83 -18.75
C VAL A 21 -13.35 20.35 -18.92
N GLN A 22 -13.42 21.05 -17.78
CA GLN A 22 -13.42 22.50 -17.66
C GLN A 22 -12.25 22.94 -16.78
N LEU A 23 -11.95 24.24 -16.80
CA LEU A 23 -11.05 24.83 -15.82
C LEU A 23 -11.55 24.57 -14.40
N PRO A 24 -10.69 24.14 -13.46
CA PRO A 24 -11.06 23.92 -12.07
C PRO A 24 -11.64 25.19 -11.42
N ASN A 25 -12.64 25.04 -10.55
CA ASN A 25 -13.22 26.19 -9.82
C ASN A 25 -12.15 26.98 -9.05
N LEU A 26 -11.14 26.28 -8.52
CA LEU A 26 -9.99 26.86 -7.84
C LEU A 26 -9.32 27.97 -8.66
N VAL A 27 -9.25 27.84 -9.97
CA VAL A 27 -8.57 28.80 -10.86
C VAL A 27 -9.54 29.67 -11.66
N LYS A 28 -10.82 29.29 -11.73
CA LYS A 28 -11.84 29.93 -12.56
C LYS A 28 -12.44 31.17 -11.90
N ASP A 29 -12.65 31.14 -10.58
CA ASP A 29 -13.36 32.20 -9.88
C ASP A 29 -12.42 33.38 -9.55
N ALA A 30 -12.80 34.61 -9.90
CA ALA A 30 -12.00 35.79 -9.62
C ALA A 30 -11.90 36.13 -8.12
N THR A 31 -12.86 35.64 -7.32
CA THR A 31 -12.93 35.88 -5.89
C THR A 31 -13.38 34.64 -5.12
N TYR A 32 -12.97 34.53 -3.86
CA TYR A 32 -13.40 33.46 -2.95
C TYR A 32 -13.83 34.03 -1.58
N GLN A 33 -14.58 33.23 -0.81
CA GLN A 33 -15.01 33.54 0.55
C GLN A 33 -14.50 32.46 1.50
N ILE A 34 -14.09 32.86 2.72
CA ILE A 34 -13.57 31.93 3.73
C ILE A 34 -14.72 31.34 4.56
N LYS A 35 -15.74 32.14 4.84
CA LYS A 35 -16.99 31.73 5.50
C LYS A 35 -18.19 32.42 4.84
N ASP A 36 -19.35 31.78 4.90
CA ASP A 36 -20.60 32.36 4.41
C ASP A 36 -20.88 33.71 5.09
N GLY A 37 -21.02 34.77 4.29
CA GLY A 37 -21.23 36.15 4.75
C GLY A 37 -19.99 37.03 4.81
N ASP A 38 -18.78 36.51 4.57
CA ASP A 38 -17.58 37.32 4.46
C ASP A 38 -17.55 38.14 3.16
N SER A 39 -16.88 39.29 3.17
CA SER A 39 -16.62 40.05 1.94
C SER A 39 -15.74 39.24 0.98
N PRO A 40 -16.09 39.13 -0.32
CA PRO A 40 -15.29 38.39 -1.30
C PRO A 40 -13.84 38.92 -1.37
N LYS A 41 -12.87 38.00 -1.37
CA LYS A 41 -11.44 38.31 -1.54
C LYS A 41 -10.97 37.89 -2.93
N ALA A 42 -9.99 38.60 -3.49
CA ALA A 42 -9.38 38.22 -4.76
C ALA A 42 -8.75 36.82 -4.67
N ASN A 43 -9.04 35.96 -5.64
CA ASN A 43 -8.52 34.60 -5.68
C ASN A 43 -7.07 34.60 -6.19
N PRO A 44 -6.09 34.14 -5.39
CA PRO A 44 -4.68 34.11 -5.82
C PRO A 44 -4.40 33.12 -6.95
N PHE A 45 -5.33 32.19 -7.25
CA PHE A 45 -5.21 31.23 -8.35
C PHE A 45 -5.88 31.71 -9.65
N TYR A 46 -6.56 32.85 -9.64
CA TYR A 46 -7.24 33.38 -10.83
C TYR A 46 -6.25 33.94 -11.85
N ASP A 47 -5.35 34.82 -11.41
CA ASP A 47 -4.30 35.45 -12.21
C ASP A 47 -3.14 35.93 -11.30
N ALA A 48 -2.00 36.28 -11.90
CA ALA A 48 -0.84 36.80 -11.19
C ALA A 48 -0.28 38.06 -11.85
N ALA A 49 0.32 38.95 -11.05
CA ALA A 49 1.03 40.12 -11.56
C ALA A 49 2.42 39.72 -12.06
N ILE A 50 2.84 40.28 -13.19
CA ILE A 50 4.18 40.09 -13.75
C ILE A 50 5.03 41.32 -13.41
N GLU A 51 5.63 41.31 -12.23
CA GLU A 51 6.22 42.52 -11.62
C GLU A 51 7.38 43.11 -12.42
N PHE A 52 8.21 42.28 -13.05
CA PHE A 52 9.40 42.74 -13.77
C PHE A 52 9.09 43.55 -15.02
N LEU A 53 7.88 43.42 -15.59
CA LEU A 53 7.44 44.23 -16.73
C LEU A 53 7.14 45.69 -16.34
N ARG A 54 6.92 45.98 -15.04
CA ARG A 54 6.63 47.33 -14.50
C ARG A 54 5.45 48.08 -15.15
N THR A 55 4.63 47.39 -15.94
CA THR A 55 3.44 47.92 -16.65
C THR A 55 2.13 47.61 -15.94
N GLY A 56 2.17 46.85 -14.83
CA GLY A 56 0.97 46.32 -14.18
C GLY A 56 0.31 45.16 -14.93
N SER A 57 1.01 44.56 -15.90
CA SER A 57 0.53 43.39 -16.65
C SER A 57 0.24 42.21 -15.72
N ARG A 58 -0.85 41.49 -16.01
CA ARG A 58 -1.25 40.27 -15.31
C ARG A 58 -1.38 39.13 -16.29
N THR A 59 -1.27 37.89 -15.79
CA THR A 59 -1.53 36.71 -16.60
C THR A 59 -2.99 36.65 -17.02
N SER A 60 -3.26 36.01 -18.15
CA SER A 60 -4.62 35.83 -18.66
C SER A 60 -4.77 34.52 -19.41
N ARG A 61 -5.98 33.96 -19.40
CA ARG A 61 -6.30 32.66 -19.99
C ARG A 61 -7.42 32.81 -21.02
N SER A 62 -7.51 31.87 -21.96
CA SER A 62 -8.47 31.89 -23.07
C SER A 62 -9.02 30.48 -23.34
N TRP A 63 -9.58 29.87 -22.29
CA TRP A 63 -10.19 28.54 -22.39
C TRP A 63 -11.41 28.53 -23.33
N PRO A 64 -11.51 27.59 -24.30
CA PRO A 64 -12.61 27.58 -25.27
C PRO A 64 -13.96 27.21 -24.62
N GLU A 65 -15.00 28.04 -24.79
CA GLU A 65 -16.34 27.81 -24.23
C GLU A 65 -17.16 26.74 -24.98
N GLN A 66 -16.89 26.52 -26.28
CA GLN A 66 -17.69 25.64 -27.15
C GLN A 66 -17.27 24.15 -27.11
N GLY A 67 -16.46 23.78 -26.11
CA GLY A 67 -15.91 22.44 -25.99
C GLY A 67 -14.71 22.24 -26.92
N VAL A 68 -13.60 21.81 -26.34
CA VAL A 68 -12.46 21.30 -27.12
C VAL A 68 -12.78 19.84 -27.45
N ASN A 69 -12.54 19.40 -28.68
CA ASN A 69 -12.61 17.97 -28.99
C ASN A 69 -11.37 17.30 -28.38
N LEU A 70 -11.51 16.77 -27.17
CA LEU A 70 -10.41 16.37 -26.28
C LEU A 70 -10.13 14.86 -26.29
N ASP A 71 -10.76 14.10 -27.19
CA ASP A 71 -10.36 12.71 -27.44
C ASP A 71 -8.83 12.65 -27.70
N ASP A 72 -8.31 13.67 -28.40
CA ASP A 72 -6.88 13.85 -28.71
C ASP A 72 -5.97 13.98 -27.47
N LEU A 73 -6.43 14.55 -26.35
CA LEU A 73 -5.59 14.75 -25.16
C LEU A 73 -5.33 13.45 -24.41
N LYS A 74 -6.38 12.66 -24.22
CA LYS A 74 -6.27 11.34 -23.62
C LYS A 74 -5.44 10.43 -24.52
N ASP A 75 -5.71 10.44 -25.82
CA ASP A 75 -5.01 9.60 -26.78
C ASP A 75 -3.52 9.98 -26.90
N ALA A 76 -3.17 11.27 -26.83
CA ALA A 76 -1.78 11.71 -26.79
C ALA A 76 -1.03 11.23 -25.53
N VAL A 77 -1.67 11.32 -24.35
CA VAL A 77 -1.08 10.79 -23.11
C VAL A 77 -0.99 9.27 -23.15
N LEU A 78 -2.00 8.58 -23.66
CA LEU A 78 -2.01 7.13 -23.80
C LEU A 78 -0.90 6.65 -24.75
N LEU A 79 -0.68 7.38 -25.85
CA LEU A 79 0.43 7.15 -26.78
C LEU A 79 1.80 7.38 -26.13
N ALA A 80 1.92 8.27 -25.15
CA ALA A 80 3.13 8.35 -24.33
C ALA A 80 3.25 7.14 -23.39
N LEU A 81 2.17 6.77 -22.69
CA LEU A 81 2.16 5.69 -21.71
C LEU A 81 2.45 4.30 -22.29
N GLU A 82 2.16 4.07 -23.57
CA GLU A 82 2.53 2.82 -24.25
C GLU A 82 4.03 2.69 -24.57
N GLN A 83 4.80 3.78 -24.56
CA GLN A 83 6.20 3.71 -24.97
C GLN A 83 7.05 2.96 -23.96
N ASP A 84 7.94 2.09 -24.46
CA ASP A 84 8.74 1.16 -23.67
C ASP A 84 10.05 1.72 -23.14
N ASN A 85 10.48 2.88 -23.63
CA ASN A 85 11.72 3.50 -23.19
C ASN A 85 11.52 5.00 -23.02
N PHE A 86 12.35 5.58 -22.16
CA PHE A 86 12.20 6.95 -21.70
C PHE A 86 12.18 7.98 -22.85
N CYS A 87 13.05 7.89 -23.85
CA CYS A 87 13.11 8.94 -24.89
C CYS A 87 11.94 8.86 -25.86
N ASP A 88 11.39 7.67 -26.12
CA ASP A 88 10.13 7.58 -26.89
C ASP A 88 8.96 8.13 -26.07
N PHE A 89 8.90 7.80 -24.77
CA PHE A 89 7.90 8.35 -23.85
C PHE A 89 7.98 9.88 -23.80
N GLU A 90 9.17 10.43 -23.58
CA GLU A 90 9.41 11.86 -23.34
C GLU A 90 8.98 12.72 -24.53
N VAL A 91 9.30 12.29 -25.76
CA VAL A 91 8.88 13.01 -26.98
C VAL A 91 7.35 13.09 -27.11
N GLN A 92 6.63 12.00 -26.84
CA GLN A 92 5.17 12.03 -26.89
C GLN A 92 4.59 12.85 -25.73
N PHE A 93 5.19 12.70 -24.55
CA PHE A 93 4.78 13.33 -23.31
C PHE A 93 4.93 14.86 -23.35
N GLU A 94 6.07 15.38 -23.83
CA GLU A 94 6.34 16.81 -23.94
C GLU A 94 5.37 17.50 -24.90
N ILE A 95 5.08 16.88 -26.05
CA ILE A 95 4.15 17.44 -27.03
C ILE A 95 2.70 17.36 -26.55
N ALA A 96 2.31 16.30 -25.84
CA ALA A 96 1.00 16.23 -25.17
C ALA A 96 0.85 17.34 -24.12
N HIS A 97 1.90 17.65 -23.36
CA HIS A 97 1.97 18.77 -22.43
C HIS A 97 1.72 20.13 -23.12
N ASN A 98 2.35 20.36 -24.28
CA ASN A 98 2.24 21.63 -25.01
C ASN A 98 0.80 21.98 -25.42
N LEU A 99 -0.07 20.97 -25.58
CA LEU A 99 -1.48 21.19 -25.91
C LEU A 99 -2.23 21.96 -24.82
N ILE A 100 -1.95 21.73 -23.54
CA ILE A 100 -2.61 22.47 -22.46
C ILE A 100 -2.09 23.90 -22.37
N HIS A 101 -0.79 24.11 -22.58
CA HIS A 101 -0.23 25.45 -22.74
C HIS A 101 -0.95 26.23 -23.83
N ALA A 102 -1.13 25.58 -24.98
CA ALA A 102 -1.84 26.10 -26.13
C ALA A 102 -3.32 26.43 -25.86
N LEU A 103 -4.05 25.51 -25.22
CA LEU A 103 -5.49 25.63 -24.97
C LEU A 103 -5.82 26.63 -23.87
N VAL A 104 -5.06 26.63 -22.77
CA VAL A 104 -5.29 27.55 -21.64
C VAL A 104 -4.82 28.95 -21.99
N GLY A 105 -3.69 29.09 -22.67
CA GLY A 105 -3.12 30.40 -23.01
C GLY A 105 -3.84 31.07 -24.17
N GLY A 106 -4.21 30.32 -25.21
CA GLY A 106 -4.79 30.88 -26.42
C GLY A 106 -3.92 32.00 -27.00
N ASN A 107 -4.54 33.12 -27.38
CA ASN A 107 -3.85 34.28 -27.95
C ASN A 107 -3.36 35.29 -26.89
N ALA A 108 -3.46 34.96 -25.60
CA ALA A 108 -3.02 35.86 -24.53
C ALA A 108 -1.50 36.06 -24.58
N PRO A 109 -1.00 37.31 -24.65
CA PRO A 109 0.43 37.59 -24.73
C PRO A 109 1.19 37.20 -23.45
N TYR A 110 0.49 37.19 -22.31
CA TYR A 110 1.04 36.86 -20.98
C TYR A 110 0.39 35.60 -20.40
N GLY A 111 -0.03 34.67 -21.26
CA GLY A 111 -0.73 33.45 -20.88
C GLY A 111 0.14 32.19 -20.96
N MET A 112 -0.50 31.05 -20.71
CA MET A 112 0.11 29.71 -20.77
C MET A 112 0.73 29.36 -22.14
N SER A 113 0.38 30.05 -23.24
CA SER A 113 0.90 29.77 -24.58
C SER A 113 2.25 30.43 -24.87
N SER A 114 2.76 31.27 -23.98
CA SER A 114 4.11 31.85 -24.05
C SER A 114 5.07 31.11 -23.12
N LEU A 115 6.22 30.72 -23.65
CA LEU A 115 7.28 30.11 -22.85
C LEU A 115 7.80 31.08 -21.76
N GLU A 116 7.88 32.37 -22.06
CA GLU A 116 8.38 33.41 -21.15
C GLU A 116 7.44 33.65 -19.95
N TYR A 117 6.13 33.55 -20.18
CA TYR A 117 5.14 34.02 -19.21
C TYR A 117 4.31 32.90 -18.57
N SER A 118 4.30 31.68 -19.13
CA SER A 118 3.44 30.59 -18.66
C SER A 118 3.62 30.27 -17.17
N ALA A 119 4.86 30.23 -16.67
CA ALA A 119 5.15 29.92 -15.26
C ALA A 119 4.65 30.95 -14.25
N TYR A 120 4.27 32.16 -14.68
CA TYR A 120 3.67 33.17 -13.78
C TYR A 120 2.21 32.86 -13.47
N ASP A 121 1.52 32.10 -14.33
CA ASP A 121 0.12 31.77 -14.11
C ASP A 121 0.00 30.62 -13.09
N PRO A 122 -0.75 30.76 -11.98
CA PRO A 122 -0.86 29.72 -10.96
C PRO A 122 -1.32 28.34 -11.47
N ILE A 123 -2.07 28.29 -12.58
CA ILE A 123 -2.50 27.02 -13.18
C ILE A 123 -1.32 26.21 -13.74
N PHE A 124 -0.18 26.85 -14.04
CA PHE A 124 1.04 26.20 -14.50
C PHE A 124 1.45 25.07 -13.56
N TYR A 125 1.48 25.34 -12.26
CA TYR A 125 1.89 24.36 -11.24
C TYR A 125 0.88 23.22 -11.08
N ILE A 126 -0.42 23.51 -11.22
CA ILE A 126 -1.48 22.49 -11.18
C ILE A 126 -1.40 21.57 -12.40
N HIS A 127 -1.12 22.15 -13.58
CA HIS A 127 -0.89 21.42 -14.82
C HIS A 127 0.36 20.53 -14.71
N HIS A 128 1.48 21.08 -14.24
CA HIS A 128 2.74 20.34 -14.10
C HIS A 128 2.69 19.27 -13.00
N SER A 129 1.89 19.47 -11.95
CA SER A 129 1.61 18.39 -10.98
C SER A 129 0.89 17.21 -11.64
N PHE A 130 -0.01 17.46 -12.60
CA PHE A 130 -0.64 16.37 -13.34
C PHE A 130 0.33 15.67 -14.30
N LEU A 131 1.23 16.41 -14.96
CA LEU A 131 2.25 15.82 -15.82
C LEU A 131 3.21 14.93 -15.04
N ASP A 132 3.67 15.40 -13.88
CA ASP A 132 4.51 14.61 -13.01
C ASP A 132 3.78 13.36 -12.50
N LYS A 133 2.47 13.44 -12.21
CA LYS A 133 1.64 12.24 -11.96
C LYS A 133 1.63 11.27 -13.15
N ILE A 134 1.48 11.75 -14.37
CA ILE A 134 1.53 10.90 -15.58
C ILE A 134 2.91 10.25 -15.73
N TRP A 135 4.00 10.96 -15.41
CA TRP A 135 5.34 10.39 -15.40
C TRP A 135 5.48 9.30 -14.33
N SER A 136 4.95 9.50 -13.12
CA SER A 136 4.88 8.46 -12.07
C SER A 136 4.09 7.23 -12.53
N ILE A 137 2.95 7.43 -13.21
CA ILE A 137 2.17 6.33 -13.81
C ILE A 137 3.02 5.56 -14.84
N TRP A 138 3.75 6.26 -15.71
CA TRP A 138 4.64 5.61 -16.68
C TRP A 138 5.75 4.83 -16.00
N MET A 139 6.40 5.38 -14.97
CA MET A 139 7.42 4.65 -14.21
C MET A 139 6.84 3.38 -13.58
N SER A 140 5.64 3.43 -13.00
CA SER A 140 4.95 2.24 -12.48
C SER A 140 4.57 1.23 -13.57
N LEU A 141 4.18 1.68 -14.77
CA LEU A 141 3.97 0.79 -15.92
C LEU A 141 5.27 0.09 -16.32
N GLN A 142 6.39 0.81 -16.36
CA GLN A 142 7.71 0.25 -16.68
C GLN A 142 8.14 -0.80 -15.65
N GLU A 143 7.90 -0.53 -14.37
CA GLU A 143 8.13 -1.51 -13.30
C GLU A 143 7.26 -2.76 -13.48
N LEU A 144 5.98 -2.60 -13.81
CA LEU A 144 5.07 -3.71 -14.12
C LEU A 144 5.52 -4.51 -15.37
N ARG A 145 6.04 -3.81 -16.39
CA ARG A 145 6.57 -4.39 -17.63
C ARG A 145 7.93 -5.08 -17.44
N GLY A 146 8.60 -4.89 -16.30
CA GLY A 146 9.98 -5.33 -16.09
C GLY A 146 11.01 -4.59 -16.95
N LYS A 147 10.69 -3.35 -17.36
CA LYS A 147 11.53 -2.51 -18.23
C LYS A 147 12.19 -1.38 -17.43
N PRO A 148 13.39 -0.90 -17.83
CA PRO A 148 14.01 0.25 -17.19
C PRO A 148 13.20 1.52 -17.48
N TYR A 149 13.02 2.35 -16.46
CA TYR A 149 12.39 3.68 -16.58
C TYR A 149 13.41 4.83 -16.63
N LYS A 150 14.71 4.56 -16.42
CA LYS A 150 15.76 5.58 -16.49
C LYS A 150 16.13 5.92 -17.94
N ALA A 151 16.59 7.15 -18.15
CA ALA A 151 16.88 7.70 -19.48
C ALA A 151 18.21 7.20 -20.10
N HIS A 152 18.36 5.89 -20.31
CA HIS A 152 19.59 5.30 -20.88
C HIS A 152 19.97 5.86 -22.26
N CYS A 153 18.96 6.24 -23.05
CA CYS A 153 19.11 6.85 -24.38
C CYS A 153 19.75 8.25 -24.36
N ALA A 154 19.68 8.97 -23.23
CA ALA A 154 20.16 10.34 -23.08
C ALA A 154 21.13 10.48 -21.89
N GLN A 155 21.94 9.44 -21.63
CA GLN A 155 22.75 9.32 -20.41
C GLN A 155 23.66 10.53 -20.14
N SER A 156 24.21 11.18 -21.18
CA SER A 156 25.04 12.38 -21.04
C SER A 156 24.29 13.57 -20.45
N TYR A 157 22.98 13.69 -20.73
CA TYR A 157 22.15 14.80 -20.24
C TYR A 157 21.80 14.65 -18.76
N ILE A 158 21.61 13.42 -18.26
CA ILE A 158 21.24 13.16 -16.86
C ILE A 158 22.29 13.70 -15.87
N PHE A 159 23.56 13.69 -16.26
CA PHE A 159 24.66 14.21 -15.43
C PHE A 159 24.88 15.72 -15.55
N THR A 160 24.16 16.39 -16.45
CA THR A 160 24.24 17.84 -16.61
C THR A 160 23.29 18.50 -15.60
N PRO A 161 23.78 19.37 -14.70
CA PRO A 161 22.90 20.05 -13.75
C PRO A 161 21.89 20.96 -14.46
N LEU A 162 20.62 20.81 -14.09
CA LEU A 162 19.49 21.59 -14.56
C LEU A 162 19.61 23.02 -14.04
N SER A 163 19.81 23.97 -14.96
CA SER A 163 19.77 25.40 -14.64
C SER A 163 18.32 25.89 -14.59
N PRO A 164 17.95 26.78 -13.66
CA PRO A 164 18.80 27.48 -12.69
C PRO A 164 18.93 26.77 -11.32
N PHE A 165 18.49 25.52 -11.17
CA PHE A 165 18.48 24.84 -9.86
C PHE A 165 19.88 24.66 -9.27
N ASN A 166 20.91 24.54 -10.12
CA ASN A 166 22.31 24.46 -9.73
C ASN A 166 22.96 25.81 -9.39
N PHE A 167 22.26 26.93 -9.56
CA PHE A 167 22.82 28.25 -9.25
C PHE A 167 22.95 28.43 -7.73
N SER A 168 23.85 29.33 -7.30
CA SER A 168 24.16 29.55 -5.87
C SER A 168 22.91 29.76 -5.01
N THR A 169 23.03 29.54 -3.69
CA THR A 169 21.92 29.68 -2.73
C THR A 169 21.29 31.09 -2.69
N THR A 170 21.97 32.11 -3.21
CA THR A 170 21.41 33.46 -3.40
C THR A 170 20.35 33.49 -4.50
N TYR A 171 20.48 32.65 -5.52
CA TYR A 171 19.53 32.53 -6.63
C TYR A 171 18.51 31.41 -6.40
N ASN A 172 18.97 30.23 -5.94
CA ASN A 172 18.08 29.14 -5.52
C ASN A 172 18.19 28.91 -4.01
N PRO A 173 17.33 29.55 -3.19
CA PRO A 173 17.38 29.37 -1.74
C PRO A 173 16.81 28.03 -1.27
N ASN A 174 16.24 27.21 -2.17
CA ASN A 174 15.67 25.91 -1.81
C ASN A 174 16.78 24.84 -1.81
N PRO A 175 17.18 24.32 -0.63
CA PRO A 175 18.28 23.36 -0.55
C PRO A 175 17.94 22.03 -1.23
N LYS A 176 16.66 21.66 -1.29
CA LYS A 176 16.20 20.40 -1.87
C LYS A 176 16.35 20.40 -3.38
N THR A 177 15.86 21.43 -4.07
CA THR A 177 16.02 21.53 -5.53
C THR A 177 17.47 21.79 -5.93
N TYR A 178 18.25 22.49 -5.10
CA TYR A 178 19.69 22.66 -5.33
C TYR A 178 20.44 21.33 -5.27
N ALA A 179 20.20 20.53 -4.23
CA ALA A 179 20.82 19.22 -4.04
C ALA A 179 20.44 18.22 -5.15
N HIS A 180 19.23 18.35 -5.72
CA HIS A 180 18.72 17.49 -6.78
C HIS A 180 18.76 18.15 -8.17
N SER A 181 19.62 19.16 -8.36
CA SER A 181 19.78 19.83 -9.66
C SER A 181 20.33 18.90 -10.74
N THR A 182 20.93 17.77 -10.38
CA THR A 182 21.33 16.73 -11.34
C THR A 182 20.26 15.63 -11.37
N ALA A 183 19.79 15.26 -12.57
CA ALA A 183 18.62 14.41 -12.75
C ALA A 183 18.85 12.90 -12.43
N THR A 184 19.95 12.52 -11.79
CA THR A 184 20.29 11.10 -11.55
C THR A 184 19.38 10.44 -10.51
N ASN A 185 18.90 11.21 -9.54
CA ASN A 185 18.18 10.69 -8.37
C ASN A 185 16.72 11.14 -8.30
N ILE A 186 16.24 11.98 -9.23
CA ILE A 186 14.88 12.54 -9.17
C ILE A 186 13.77 11.53 -9.49
N TYR A 187 14.12 10.36 -10.02
CA TYR A 187 13.16 9.29 -10.35
C TYR A 187 12.46 8.70 -9.11
N ASP A 188 13.13 8.69 -7.95
CA ASP A 188 12.53 8.25 -6.68
C ASP A 188 11.99 9.48 -5.93
N HIS A 189 10.88 10.01 -6.44
CA HIS A 189 10.29 11.24 -5.92
C HIS A 189 9.79 11.13 -4.47
N GLU A 190 9.52 9.93 -3.95
CA GLU A 190 9.03 9.79 -2.58
C GLU A 190 10.20 9.94 -1.61
N LYS A 191 11.29 9.22 -1.88
CA LYS A 191 12.47 9.23 -1.03
C LYS A 191 13.30 10.51 -1.17
N GLU A 192 13.55 10.93 -2.40
CA GLU A 192 14.48 12.02 -2.70
C GLU A 192 13.74 13.38 -2.69
N LEU A 193 12.49 13.39 -3.18
CA LEU A 193 11.69 14.61 -3.32
C LEU A 193 10.52 14.75 -2.32
N GLY A 194 10.26 13.76 -1.47
CA GLY A 194 9.35 13.84 -0.32
C GLY A 194 7.87 14.11 -0.66
N TYR A 195 7.39 13.70 -1.83
CA TYR A 195 5.97 13.80 -2.19
C TYR A 195 5.47 12.49 -2.84
N THR A 196 4.15 12.27 -2.81
CA THR A 196 3.47 11.16 -3.47
C THR A 196 2.10 11.62 -3.99
N TYR A 197 1.42 10.78 -4.77
CA TYR A 197 0.08 11.02 -5.29
C TYR A 197 -0.97 10.18 -4.54
N ASP A 198 -2.18 10.72 -4.42
CA ASP A 198 -3.31 10.03 -3.81
C ASP A 198 -3.66 8.70 -4.51
N THR A 199 -3.58 8.67 -5.84
CA THR A 199 -3.78 7.49 -6.67
C THR A 199 -2.91 7.55 -7.92
N LEU A 200 -2.42 6.39 -8.36
CA LEU A 200 -1.81 6.20 -9.68
C LEU A 200 -2.80 5.51 -10.63
N THR A 201 -3.96 6.13 -10.81
CA THR A 201 -4.97 5.70 -11.79
C THR A 201 -4.99 6.63 -12.99
N PHE A 202 -5.24 6.06 -14.17
CA PHE A 202 -5.47 6.77 -15.41
C PHE A 202 -6.82 6.36 -15.98
N ASP A 203 -7.72 7.33 -16.24
CA ASP A 203 -9.09 7.04 -16.71
C ASP A 203 -9.86 6.05 -15.80
N GLY A 204 -9.58 6.08 -14.49
CA GLY A 204 -10.17 5.15 -13.52
C GLY A 204 -9.55 3.75 -13.50
N MET A 205 -8.63 3.44 -14.41
CA MET A 205 -7.87 2.19 -14.43
C MET A 205 -6.66 2.29 -13.51
N ASN A 206 -6.42 1.26 -12.69
CA ASN A 206 -5.13 1.11 -12.01
C ASN A 206 -4.02 0.69 -13.00
N ILE A 207 -2.76 0.71 -12.57
CA ILE A 207 -1.59 0.40 -13.42
C ILE A 207 -1.72 -0.95 -14.16
N THR A 208 -2.25 -2.00 -13.52
CA THR A 208 -2.43 -3.31 -14.15
C THR A 208 -3.55 -3.31 -15.20
N GLU A 209 -4.68 -2.66 -14.89
CA GLU A 209 -5.80 -2.51 -15.83
C GLU A 209 -5.40 -1.67 -17.04
N LEU A 210 -4.65 -0.59 -16.80
CA LEU A 210 -4.12 0.29 -17.82
C LEU A 210 -3.16 -0.45 -18.76
N GLU A 211 -2.24 -1.24 -18.22
CA GLU A 211 -1.33 -2.06 -19.03
C GLU A 211 -2.08 -3.10 -19.86
N HIS A 212 -3.09 -3.74 -19.26
CA HIS A 212 -3.97 -4.66 -19.99
C HIS A 212 -4.71 -3.93 -21.11
N PHE A 213 -5.26 -2.75 -20.84
CA PHE A 213 -5.94 -1.94 -21.85
C PHE A 213 -4.99 -1.53 -22.98
N ILE A 214 -3.78 -1.06 -22.66
CA ILE A 214 -2.76 -0.72 -23.67
C ILE A 214 -2.49 -1.93 -24.57
N ARG A 215 -2.17 -3.10 -24.00
CA ARG A 215 -1.83 -4.28 -24.80
C ARG A 215 -3.00 -4.80 -25.63
N PHE A 216 -4.17 -4.95 -25.01
CA PHE A 216 -5.27 -5.70 -25.63
C PHE A 216 -6.25 -4.82 -26.40
N ASN A 217 -6.31 -3.52 -26.12
CA ASN A 217 -7.23 -2.59 -26.78
C ASN A 217 -6.51 -1.54 -27.65
N VAL A 218 -5.23 -1.25 -27.37
CA VAL A 218 -4.47 -0.21 -28.10
C VAL A 218 -3.45 -0.82 -29.07
N THR A 219 -2.53 -1.68 -28.60
CA THR A 219 -1.42 -2.20 -29.43
C THR A 219 -1.75 -3.48 -30.21
N SER A 220 -2.87 -4.15 -29.88
CA SER A 220 -3.37 -5.36 -30.56
C SER A 220 -4.00 -5.12 -31.94
N ARG A 221 -4.11 -3.86 -32.38
CA ARG A 221 -4.68 -3.46 -33.67
C ARG A 221 -3.63 -2.76 -34.54
N PRO A 222 -3.74 -2.86 -35.87
CA PRO A 222 -2.85 -2.12 -36.77
C PRO A 222 -3.11 -0.61 -36.61
N ARG A 223 -2.03 0.17 -36.60
CA ARG A 223 -2.10 1.63 -36.46
C ARG A 223 -1.25 2.33 -37.49
N MET A 224 -1.65 3.54 -37.83
CA MET A 224 -0.95 4.42 -38.75
C MET A 224 -0.58 5.71 -38.04
N PHE A 225 0.68 6.11 -38.20
CA PHE A 225 1.19 7.34 -37.62
C PHE A 225 1.81 8.24 -38.68
N VAL A 226 1.79 9.54 -38.43
CA VAL A 226 2.70 10.49 -39.06
C VAL A 226 3.83 10.80 -38.09
N GLY A 227 5.05 10.51 -38.53
CA GLY A 227 6.28 10.87 -37.84
C GLY A 227 6.73 12.29 -38.24
N VAL A 228 6.93 13.15 -37.24
CA VAL A 228 7.37 14.53 -37.40
C VAL A 228 8.65 14.75 -36.61
N LEU A 229 9.71 15.24 -37.26
CA LEU A 229 10.94 15.61 -36.58
C LEU A 229 10.93 17.12 -36.27
N LEU A 230 10.88 17.47 -35.00
CA LEU A 230 10.74 18.85 -34.54
C LEU A 230 12.07 19.47 -34.10
N ASN A 231 12.19 20.76 -34.33
CA ASN A 231 13.26 21.64 -33.84
C ASN A 231 12.70 22.99 -33.40
N GLY A 232 13.44 23.70 -32.57
CA GLY A 232 13.07 25.05 -32.13
C GLY A 232 13.10 26.06 -33.27
N PHE A 233 12.08 26.92 -33.31
CA PHE A 233 11.93 28.01 -34.30
C PHE A 233 11.53 29.35 -33.64
N ASN A 234 11.81 29.48 -32.34
CA ASN A 234 11.68 30.69 -31.52
C ASN A 234 10.25 31.24 -31.37
N LYS A 235 9.24 30.39 -31.56
CA LYS A 235 7.82 30.75 -31.44
C LYS A 235 7.01 29.57 -30.92
N SER A 236 5.92 29.86 -30.22
CA SER A 236 4.87 28.88 -30.00
C SER A 236 3.95 28.78 -31.21
N ALA A 237 3.52 27.56 -31.54
CA ALA A 237 2.66 27.30 -32.69
C ALA A 237 1.63 26.20 -32.43
N LYS A 238 0.52 26.27 -33.16
CA LYS A 238 -0.40 25.15 -33.40
C LYS A 238 -0.10 24.59 -34.77
N ALA A 239 -0.02 23.27 -34.88
CA ALA A 239 0.22 22.57 -36.13
C ALA A 239 -0.99 21.72 -36.51
N GLU A 240 -1.34 21.72 -37.79
CA GLU A 240 -2.33 20.84 -38.38
C GLU A 240 -1.70 19.99 -39.48
N ILE A 241 -1.91 18.68 -39.41
CA ILE A 241 -1.46 17.73 -40.42
C ILE A 241 -2.62 17.44 -41.36
N HIS A 242 -2.39 17.60 -42.66
CA HIS A 242 -3.39 17.39 -43.69
C HIS A 242 -3.00 16.25 -44.63
N ALA A 243 -3.96 15.37 -44.93
CA ALA A 243 -3.87 14.41 -46.02
C ALA A 243 -4.68 14.92 -47.22
N THR A 244 -4.03 15.08 -48.37
CA THR A 244 -4.63 15.57 -49.62
C THR A 244 -4.67 14.47 -50.65
N LEU A 245 -5.86 14.09 -51.12
CA LEU A 245 -6.03 13.09 -52.15
C LEU A 245 -5.70 13.66 -53.54
N HIS A 246 -5.40 12.79 -54.49
CA HIS A 246 -5.24 13.17 -55.90
C HIS A 246 -6.50 13.80 -56.51
N THR A 247 -7.67 13.58 -55.90
CA THR A 247 -8.94 14.24 -56.26
C THR A 247 -8.99 15.72 -55.85
N GLY A 248 -8.05 16.17 -55.01
CA GLY A 248 -8.00 17.52 -54.44
C GLY A 248 -8.73 17.67 -53.11
N GLU A 249 -9.38 16.62 -52.61
CA GLU A 249 -10.01 16.60 -51.29
C GLU A 249 -8.95 16.57 -50.18
N ARG A 250 -9.19 17.35 -49.11
CA ARG A 250 -8.22 17.60 -48.05
C ARG A 250 -8.84 17.32 -46.68
N TYR A 251 -8.15 16.52 -45.86
CA TYR A 251 -8.61 16.10 -44.53
C TYR A 251 -7.56 16.45 -43.47
N ILE A 252 -8.01 17.02 -42.34
CA ILE A 252 -7.15 17.19 -41.17
C ILE A 252 -7.03 15.83 -40.48
N VAL A 253 -5.84 15.28 -40.43
CA VAL A 253 -5.56 13.95 -39.88
C VAL A 253 -4.88 13.97 -38.52
N GLY A 254 -4.36 15.13 -38.10
CA GLY A 254 -3.72 15.28 -36.81
C GLY A 254 -3.49 16.73 -36.41
N ARG A 255 -3.36 16.97 -35.10
CA ARG A 255 -3.04 18.29 -34.54
C ARG A 255 -2.06 18.14 -33.39
N PHE A 256 -1.17 19.11 -33.24
CA PHE A 256 -0.30 19.22 -32.07
C PHE A 256 0.08 20.68 -31.81
N ALA A 257 0.73 20.94 -30.68
CA ALA A 257 1.25 22.25 -30.35
C ALA A 257 2.74 22.19 -30.04
N VAL A 258 3.44 23.28 -30.34
CA VAL A 258 4.84 23.50 -29.96
C VAL A 258 4.85 24.73 -29.06
N LEU A 259 5.41 24.58 -27.86
CA LEU A 259 5.66 25.69 -26.95
C LEU A 259 7.07 26.23 -27.21
N GLY A 260 7.20 27.54 -27.39
CA GLY A 260 8.49 28.16 -27.65
C GLY A 260 8.45 29.67 -27.43
N GLY A 261 9.54 30.34 -27.75
CA GLY A 261 9.60 31.79 -27.60
C GLY A 261 10.91 32.40 -28.10
N PRO A 262 10.97 33.73 -28.28
CA PRO A 262 12.13 34.43 -28.81
C PRO A 262 13.45 34.19 -28.06
N THR A 263 13.39 33.79 -26.78
CA THR A 263 14.56 33.54 -25.94
C THR A 263 14.76 32.06 -25.58
N GLU A 264 14.13 31.15 -26.32
CA GLU A 264 14.27 29.71 -26.07
C GLU A 264 15.71 29.22 -26.27
N LEU A 265 16.05 28.14 -25.56
CA LEU A 265 17.28 27.41 -25.85
C LEU A 265 17.13 26.70 -27.19
N GLY A 266 18.17 26.66 -28.03
CA GLY A 266 18.11 25.86 -29.25
C GLY A 266 17.93 24.37 -28.93
N TRP A 267 16.86 23.77 -29.44
CA TRP A 267 16.51 22.36 -29.22
C TRP A 267 16.13 21.66 -30.53
N ARG A 268 16.29 20.33 -30.53
CA ARG A 268 15.87 19.44 -31.62
C ARG A 268 15.62 18.06 -31.04
N LEU A 269 14.50 17.45 -31.40
CA LEU A 269 14.23 16.05 -31.04
C LEU A 269 15.19 15.13 -31.78
N ASP A 270 15.71 14.11 -31.09
CA ASP A 270 16.52 13.06 -31.70
C ASP A 270 15.67 12.00 -32.43
N ARG A 271 14.36 11.98 -32.15
CA ARG A 271 13.38 11.01 -32.65
C ARG A 271 12.14 11.70 -33.22
N LEU A 272 11.34 10.91 -33.95
CA LEU A 272 10.07 11.38 -34.51
C LEU A 272 9.01 11.45 -33.42
N TYR A 273 8.38 12.60 -33.29
CA TYR A 273 7.07 12.70 -32.65
C TYR A 273 6.05 11.97 -33.53
N LYS A 274 5.17 11.16 -32.93
CA LYS A 274 4.25 10.29 -33.65
C LYS A 274 2.84 10.81 -33.42
N VAL A 275 2.11 11.04 -34.49
CA VAL A 275 0.69 11.41 -34.43
C VAL A 275 -0.12 10.24 -34.94
N ASP A 276 -0.99 9.66 -34.09
CA ASP A 276 -1.87 8.56 -34.50
C ASP A 276 -2.97 9.11 -35.42
N ILE A 277 -2.91 8.74 -36.69
CA ILE A 277 -3.88 9.16 -37.72
C ILE A 277 -4.90 8.06 -38.03
N THR A 278 -4.87 6.93 -37.32
CA THR A 278 -5.66 5.73 -37.65
C THR A 278 -7.16 6.03 -37.74
N LYS A 279 -7.70 6.73 -36.74
CA LYS A 279 -9.12 7.11 -36.69
C LYS A 279 -9.47 8.08 -37.81
N ALA A 280 -8.65 9.13 -38.01
CA ALA A 280 -8.91 10.14 -39.02
C ALA A 280 -8.89 9.56 -40.45
N MET A 281 -7.97 8.63 -40.71
CA MET A 281 -7.92 7.92 -41.99
C MET A 281 -9.15 7.04 -42.18
N PHE A 282 -9.58 6.31 -41.14
CA PHE A 282 -10.81 5.52 -41.19
C PHE A 282 -12.05 6.38 -41.45
N ASP A 283 -12.19 7.51 -40.76
CA ASP A 283 -13.30 8.46 -40.90
C ASP A 283 -13.29 9.14 -42.29
N ALA A 284 -12.10 9.35 -42.87
CA ALA A 284 -11.93 9.84 -44.23
C ALA A 284 -12.06 8.74 -45.32
N HIS A 285 -12.35 7.49 -44.92
CA HIS A 285 -12.39 6.31 -45.80
C HIS A 285 -11.09 6.05 -46.58
N LEU A 286 -9.96 6.36 -45.96
CA LEU A 286 -8.62 6.18 -46.50
C LEU A 286 -7.92 4.97 -45.87
N SER A 287 -7.19 4.24 -46.72
CA SER A 287 -6.31 3.13 -46.37
C SER A 287 -4.85 3.52 -46.51
N TRP A 288 -3.95 2.79 -45.86
CA TRP A 288 -2.50 2.97 -45.98
C TRP A 288 -1.96 2.76 -47.41
N ASN A 289 -2.72 2.06 -48.25
CA ASN A 289 -2.40 1.82 -49.66
C ASN A 289 -2.91 2.92 -50.60
N ASP A 290 -3.73 3.85 -50.12
CA ASP A 290 -4.25 4.93 -50.95
C ASP A 290 -3.16 5.97 -51.20
N LEU A 291 -3.21 6.60 -52.37
CA LEU A 291 -2.26 7.64 -52.73
C LEU A 291 -2.77 9.01 -52.26
N PHE A 292 -2.08 9.60 -51.28
CA PHE A 292 -2.33 10.93 -50.76
C PHE A 292 -1.00 11.63 -50.43
N GLU A 293 -1.04 12.96 -50.42
CA GLU A 293 0.08 13.81 -50.01
C GLU A 293 -0.13 14.31 -48.58
N LEU A 294 0.91 14.23 -47.75
CA LEU A 294 0.90 14.77 -46.40
C LEU A 294 1.53 16.16 -46.38
N SER A 295 0.89 17.09 -45.67
CA SER A 295 1.42 18.44 -45.43
C SER A 295 1.19 18.85 -43.97
N ILE A 296 2.08 19.69 -43.43
CA ILE A 296 1.89 20.37 -42.14
C ILE A 296 1.69 21.85 -42.42
N GLU A 297 0.70 22.44 -41.78
CA GLU A 297 0.56 23.89 -41.65
C GLU A 297 0.74 24.29 -40.19
N MET A 298 1.54 25.34 -39.95
CA MET A 298 1.76 25.87 -38.60
C MET A 298 1.24 27.30 -38.50
N PHE A 299 0.66 27.61 -37.35
CA PHE A 299 0.07 28.91 -37.07
C PHE A 299 0.50 29.38 -35.68
N GLU A 300 0.81 30.66 -35.55
CA GLU A 300 0.79 31.32 -34.26
C GLU A 300 -0.62 31.29 -33.67
N PHE A 301 -0.73 31.50 -32.36
CA PHE A 301 -2.00 31.45 -31.63
C PHE A 301 -3.00 32.55 -32.02
N ASN A 302 -2.53 33.60 -32.69
CA ASN A 302 -3.33 34.67 -33.30
C ASN A 302 -3.81 34.33 -34.73
N GLY A 303 -3.44 33.17 -35.28
CA GLY A 303 -3.80 32.70 -36.62
C GLY A 303 -2.80 33.05 -37.74
N VAL A 304 -1.68 33.72 -37.43
CA VAL A 304 -0.64 34.03 -38.42
C VAL A 304 0.10 32.76 -38.81
N SER A 305 0.12 32.44 -40.10
CA SER A 305 0.86 31.28 -40.62
C SER A 305 2.37 31.44 -40.42
N ILE A 306 3.04 30.34 -40.09
CA ILE A 306 4.49 30.26 -39.91
C ILE A 306 5.06 29.44 -41.06
N GLU A 307 5.89 30.06 -41.89
CA GLU A 307 6.69 29.33 -42.86
C GLU A 307 7.84 28.61 -42.14
N THR A 308 7.85 27.29 -42.19
CA THR A 308 8.88 26.46 -41.56
C THR A 308 9.45 25.45 -42.58
N ASP A 309 10.78 25.33 -42.62
CA ASP A 309 11.47 24.23 -43.32
C ASP A 309 11.44 22.98 -42.43
N LEU A 310 10.24 22.43 -42.18
CA LEU A 310 10.10 21.16 -41.49
C LEU A 310 10.52 20.01 -42.41
N PRO A 311 11.25 19.00 -41.91
CA PRO A 311 11.68 17.86 -42.72
C PRO A 311 10.48 17.02 -43.20
N LEU A 312 10.76 16.20 -44.22
CA LEU A 312 9.78 15.34 -44.88
C LEU A 312 8.99 14.49 -43.88
N LEU A 313 7.66 14.58 -43.94
CA LEU A 313 6.73 13.80 -43.13
C LEU A 313 6.88 12.30 -43.44
N GLN A 314 6.93 11.48 -42.41
CA GLN A 314 7.05 10.03 -42.57
C GLN A 314 5.73 9.34 -42.20
N LEU A 315 5.16 8.59 -43.14
CA LEU A 315 4.06 7.69 -42.84
C LEU A 315 4.62 6.41 -42.21
N ILE A 316 4.13 6.04 -41.02
CA ILE A 316 4.58 4.88 -40.26
C ILE A 316 3.39 3.94 -40.08
N TYR A 317 3.49 2.74 -40.63
CA TYR A 317 2.56 1.65 -40.34
C TYR A 317 3.12 0.80 -39.19
N GLN A 318 2.34 0.63 -38.13
CA GLN A 318 2.66 -0.25 -37.01
C GLN A 318 1.72 -1.46 -37.04
N ALA A 319 2.31 -2.64 -37.21
CA ALA A 319 1.58 -3.90 -37.13
C ALA A 319 1.08 -4.16 -35.68
N PRO A 320 0.01 -4.96 -35.51
CA PRO A 320 -0.39 -5.45 -34.19
C PRO A 320 0.79 -6.09 -33.47
N GLU A 321 0.93 -5.82 -32.18
CA GLU A 321 1.86 -6.58 -31.35
C GLU A 321 1.27 -7.96 -31.07
N ASP A 322 1.95 -9.02 -31.52
CA ASP A 322 1.61 -10.39 -31.14
C ASP A 322 1.75 -10.54 -29.61
N SER A 323 0.67 -10.93 -28.95
CA SER A 323 0.58 -11.06 -27.50
C SER A 323 1.31 -12.31 -26.98
N GLU A 324 2.58 -12.51 -27.34
CA GLU A 324 3.45 -13.46 -26.68
C GLU A 324 4.24 -12.76 -25.59
N ILE A 325 3.60 -12.53 -24.43
CA ILE A 325 4.39 -12.43 -23.21
C ILE A 325 4.58 -13.84 -22.70
N GLU A 326 5.84 -14.21 -22.53
CA GLU A 326 6.29 -15.20 -21.57
C GLU A 326 6.08 -14.66 -20.13
N THR A 327 4.85 -14.25 -19.79
CA THR A 327 4.42 -14.17 -18.39
C THR A 327 4.05 -15.59 -18.02
N GLN A 328 4.74 -16.18 -17.05
CA GLN A 328 4.12 -17.33 -16.39
C GLN A 328 2.72 -16.88 -15.95
N PRO A 329 1.65 -17.55 -16.42
CA PRO A 329 0.30 -17.15 -16.09
C PRO A 329 0.16 -17.10 -14.57
N ALA A 330 -0.39 -16.00 -14.05
CA ALA A 330 -0.53 -15.83 -12.62
C ALA A 330 -1.27 -17.03 -12.01
N LEU A 331 -0.65 -17.68 -11.02
CA LEU A 331 -1.21 -18.86 -10.39
C LEU A 331 -2.51 -18.51 -9.66
N LEU A 332 -3.52 -19.35 -9.80
CA LEU A 332 -4.81 -19.17 -9.14
C LEU A 332 -4.84 -19.97 -7.83
N ARG A 333 -4.97 -19.28 -6.69
CA ARG A 333 -5.25 -19.87 -5.39
C ARG A 333 -6.76 -19.99 -5.22
N LYS A 334 -7.25 -21.22 -5.28
CA LYS A 334 -8.68 -21.55 -5.23
C LYS A 334 -9.08 -22.02 -3.84
N ASN A 335 -10.36 -21.89 -3.49
CA ASN A 335 -10.88 -22.52 -2.28
C ASN A 335 -10.68 -24.04 -2.37
N ILE A 336 -10.09 -24.62 -1.33
CA ILE A 336 -9.81 -26.06 -1.22
C ILE A 336 -11.05 -26.94 -1.38
N GLN A 337 -12.24 -26.44 -1.03
CA GLN A 337 -13.50 -27.17 -1.15
C GLN A 337 -14.07 -27.16 -2.57
N GLU A 338 -13.62 -26.23 -3.39
CA GLU A 338 -14.05 -26.08 -4.79
C GLU A 338 -13.05 -26.73 -5.77
N LEU A 339 -12.00 -27.36 -5.24
CA LEU A 339 -11.07 -28.12 -6.06
C LEU A 339 -11.75 -29.35 -6.65
N THR A 340 -11.57 -29.55 -7.94
CA THR A 340 -11.92 -30.81 -8.60
C THR A 340 -10.92 -31.90 -8.20
N ASP A 341 -11.28 -33.17 -8.43
CA ASP A 341 -10.35 -34.29 -8.21
C ASP A 341 -9.09 -34.16 -9.06
N GLY A 342 -9.20 -33.65 -10.30
CA GLY A 342 -8.07 -33.40 -11.18
C GLY A 342 -7.13 -32.30 -10.66
N GLU A 343 -7.69 -31.19 -10.18
CA GLU A 343 -6.92 -30.10 -9.56
C GLU A 343 -6.21 -30.59 -8.28
N SER A 344 -6.93 -31.35 -7.43
CA SER A 344 -6.40 -31.94 -6.21
C SER A 344 -5.26 -32.92 -6.49
N ASN A 345 -5.43 -33.80 -7.48
CA ASN A 345 -4.40 -34.78 -7.85
C ASN A 345 -3.16 -34.12 -8.45
N ASN A 346 -3.31 -33.07 -9.27
CA ASN A 346 -2.18 -32.30 -9.77
C ASN A 346 -1.32 -31.70 -8.64
N LEU A 347 -1.98 -31.13 -7.61
CA LEU A 347 -1.29 -30.61 -6.43
C LEU A 347 -0.62 -31.73 -5.60
N ARG A 348 -1.29 -32.87 -5.41
CA ARG A 348 -0.71 -34.04 -4.72
C ARG A 348 0.54 -34.53 -5.45
N ASP A 349 0.47 -34.67 -6.76
CA ASP A 349 1.60 -35.16 -7.57
C ASP A 349 2.79 -34.20 -7.52
N ALA A 350 2.55 -32.88 -7.63
CA ALA A 350 3.60 -31.88 -7.50
C ALA A 350 4.23 -31.88 -6.10
N LEU A 351 3.42 -31.99 -5.03
CA LEU A 351 3.93 -32.04 -3.67
C LEU A 351 4.71 -33.33 -3.38
N LYS A 352 4.27 -34.50 -3.88
CA LYS A 352 5.03 -35.77 -3.77
C LYS A 352 6.42 -35.62 -4.39
N LYS A 353 6.52 -34.97 -5.56
CA LYS A 353 7.81 -34.68 -6.21
C LYS A 353 8.65 -33.72 -5.36
N LEU A 354 8.06 -32.66 -4.83
CA LEU A 354 8.75 -31.66 -3.99
C LEU A 354 9.29 -32.25 -2.68
N GLN A 355 8.55 -33.18 -2.08
CA GLN A 355 8.93 -33.88 -0.85
C GLN A 355 10.00 -34.96 -1.07
N SER A 356 10.15 -35.47 -2.30
CA SER A 356 11.11 -36.52 -2.63
C SER A 356 12.38 -36.01 -3.32
N GLU A 357 12.41 -34.75 -3.79
CA GLU A 357 13.60 -34.19 -4.42
C GLU A 357 14.70 -33.81 -3.41
N THR A 358 15.94 -33.78 -3.88
CA THR A 358 17.15 -33.49 -3.07
C THR A 358 17.78 -32.13 -3.42
N SER A 359 17.07 -31.29 -4.17
CA SER A 359 17.55 -29.95 -4.52
C SER A 359 17.58 -29.02 -3.31
N ALA A 360 18.29 -27.90 -3.42
CA ALA A 360 18.33 -26.85 -2.40
C ALA A 360 16.95 -26.19 -2.18
N ASP A 361 16.00 -26.37 -3.11
CA ASP A 361 14.64 -25.83 -3.10
C ASP A 361 13.59 -26.92 -2.83
N ASN A 362 13.97 -28.00 -2.15
CA ASN A 362 13.06 -29.07 -1.78
C ASN A 362 12.14 -28.68 -0.60
N PHE A 363 11.13 -29.51 -0.33
CA PHE A 363 10.15 -29.27 0.74
C PHE A 363 10.78 -28.95 2.10
N GLU A 364 11.72 -29.79 2.57
CA GLU A 364 12.34 -29.67 3.88
C GLU A 364 13.21 -28.42 4.00
N ASN A 365 13.89 -28.01 2.92
CA ASN A 365 14.66 -26.77 2.92
C ASN A 365 13.76 -25.53 2.96
N ILE A 366 12.65 -25.53 2.22
CA ILE A 366 11.68 -24.42 2.24
C ILE A 366 11.00 -24.32 3.62
N ALA A 367 10.54 -25.44 4.18
CA ALA A 367 9.99 -25.50 5.53
C ALA A 367 11.01 -24.99 6.58
N GLY A 368 12.28 -25.35 6.39
CA GLY A 368 13.39 -24.92 7.23
C GLY A 368 13.73 -23.43 7.18
N PHE A 369 13.05 -22.62 6.35
CA PHE A 369 13.19 -21.16 6.41
C PHE A 369 12.48 -20.58 7.64
N HIS A 370 11.46 -21.25 8.17
CA HIS A 370 10.61 -20.71 9.23
C HIS A 370 11.25 -20.80 10.63
N GLY A 371 11.39 -22.03 11.13
CA GLY A 371 11.82 -22.34 12.48
C GLY A 371 13.12 -23.13 12.48
N ALA A 372 13.01 -24.44 12.70
CA ALA A 372 14.14 -25.37 12.65
C ALA A 372 14.44 -25.84 11.22
N PRO A 373 15.70 -26.10 10.86
CA PRO A 373 16.88 -25.68 11.60
C PRO A 373 17.03 -24.16 11.56
N ASN A 374 17.42 -23.55 12.67
CA ASN A 374 17.62 -22.10 12.74
C ASN A 374 18.68 -21.65 11.73
N ARG A 375 18.31 -20.76 10.80
CA ARG A 375 19.18 -20.28 9.70
C ARG A 375 19.57 -18.81 9.82
N CYS A 376 19.03 -18.08 10.79
CA CYS A 376 19.26 -16.64 10.94
C CYS A 376 20.03 -16.32 12.23
N PRO A 377 21.06 -15.45 12.21
CA PRO A 377 21.64 -14.83 11.03
C PRO A 377 22.52 -15.85 10.26
N PRO A 378 22.74 -15.65 8.95
CA PRO A 378 23.44 -16.62 8.11
C PRO A 378 24.90 -16.88 8.52
N HIS A 379 25.57 -15.89 9.14
CA HIS A 379 26.99 -15.96 9.52
C HIS A 379 27.21 -15.78 11.04
N GLY A 380 26.41 -16.45 11.88
CA GLY A 380 26.56 -16.44 13.35
C GLY A 380 26.56 -17.83 13.98
N SER A 381 27.19 -17.95 15.16
CA SER A 381 27.10 -19.14 16.03
C SER A 381 25.75 -19.24 16.71
N ASP A 382 25.13 -18.10 17.02
CA ASP A 382 23.90 -18.00 17.80
C ASP A 382 22.71 -17.87 16.84
N ARG A 383 22.31 -18.99 16.24
CA ARG A 383 21.22 -19.02 15.26
C ARG A 383 19.84 -19.11 15.93
N PHE A 384 18.92 -18.30 15.42
CA PHE A 384 17.51 -18.22 15.78
C PHE A 384 16.59 -18.50 14.57
N ALA A 385 15.31 -18.75 14.86
CA ALA A 385 14.26 -18.93 13.85
C ALA A 385 14.11 -17.66 13.00
N CYS A 386 14.09 -17.78 11.67
CA CYS A 386 14.02 -16.59 10.80
C CYS A 386 12.62 -15.93 10.80
N SER A 387 11.57 -16.68 11.13
CA SER A 387 10.20 -16.18 11.13
C SER A 387 10.01 -15.00 12.10
N PRO A 388 9.52 -13.82 11.63
CA PRO A 388 9.46 -12.59 12.41
C PRO A 388 8.17 -12.48 13.22
N HIS A 389 7.99 -13.39 14.17
CA HIS A 389 6.88 -13.33 15.13
C HIS A 389 6.93 -12.10 16.03
N GLY A 390 5.77 -11.52 16.33
CA GLY A 390 5.61 -10.32 17.14
C GLY A 390 6.07 -9.03 16.46
N LEU A 391 6.32 -9.07 15.14
CA LEU A 391 6.79 -7.93 14.35
C LEU A 391 5.77 -7.59 13.25
N PRO A 392 5.65 -6.32 12.86
CA PRO A 392 4.66 -5.88 11.87
C PRO A 392 4.92 -6.43 10.46
N ILE A 393 6.10 -6.99 10.20
CA ILE A 393 6.41 -7.70 8.94
C ILE A 393 5.97 -9.17 8.93
N PHE A 394 5.36 -9.69 10.00
CA PHE A 394 4.80 -11.04 10.08
C PHE A 394 3.99 -11.45 8.82
N PRO A 395 2.98 -10.69 8.36
CA PRO A 395 2.20 -11.10 7.18
C PRO A 395 3.02 -11.05 5.88
N HIS A 396 3.96 -10.10 5.76
CA HIS A 396 4.85 -9.97 4.60
C HIS A 396 5.74 -11.21 4.45
N TRP A 397 6.38 -11.63 5.56
CA TRP A 397 7.30 -12.76 5.55
C TRP A 397 6.59 -14.07 5.18
N HIS A 398 5.40 -14.30 5.74
CA HIS A 398 4.62 -15.51 5.48
C HIS A 398 4.03 -15.53 4.07
N ARG A 399 3.60 -14.38 3.52
CA ARG A 399 3.21 -14.28 2.11
C ARG A 399 4.34 -14.72 1.19
N LEU A 400 5.56 -14.23 1.42
CA LEU A 400 6.71 -14.57 0.59
C LEU A 400 7.13 -16.04 0.75
N LEU A 401 7.04 -16.62 1.96
CA LEU A 401 7.25 -18.06 2.18
C LEU A 401 6.24 -18.90 1.40
N THR A 402 4.97 -18.48 1.37
CA THR A 402 3.92 -19.17 0.63
C THR A 402 4.20 -19.16 -0.87
N VAL A 403 4.69 -18.03 -1.40
CA VAL A 403 5.12 -17.90 -2.81
C VAL A 403 6.36 -18.75 -3.10
N GLN A 404 7.34 -18.82 -2.19
CA GLN A 404 8.49 -19.71 -2.32
C GLN A 404 8.05 -21.16 -2.57
N PHE A 405 7.15 -21.64 -1.72
CA PHE A 405 6.60 -22.98 -1.81
C PHE A 405 5.78 -23.21 -3.09
N GLU A 406 4.94 -22.25 -3.45
CA GLU A 406 4.08 -22.29 -4.63
C GLU A 406 4.90 -22.32 -5.94
N GLN A 407 5.99 -21.56 -6.03
CA GLN A 407 6.89 -21.60 -7.18
C GLN A 407 7.65 -22.93 -7.29
N ALA A 408 8.04 -23.52 -6.16
CA ALA A 408 8.66 -24.84 -6.14
C ALA A 408 7.68 -25.93 -6.63
N LEU A 409 6.40 -25.86 -6.25
CA LEU A 409 5.36 -26.74 -6.79
C LEU A 409 5.14 -26.52 -8.29
N SER A 410 5.07 -25.28 -8.75
CA SER A 410 4.86 -24.95 -10.17
C SER A 410 5.99 -25.49 -11.05
N ARG A 411 7.25 -25.38 -10.60
CA ARG A 411 8.44 -25.98 -11.24
C ARG A 411 8.29 -27.50 -11.46
N LEU A 412 7.51 -28.18 -10.61
CA LEU A 412 7.31 -29.63 -10.64
C LEU A 412 5.98 -30.05 -11.30
N GLY A 413 5.31 -29.11 -11.96
CA GLY A 413 4.12 -29.34 -12.78
C GLY A 413 2.79 -29.03 -12.09
N ALA A 414 2.77 -28.28 -10.99
CA ALA A 414 1.53 -27.71 -10.48
C ALA A 414 1.01 -26.62 -11.42
N SER A 415 -0.23 -26.75 -11.88
CA SER A 415 -0.90 -25.76 -12.74
C SER A 415 -1.69 -24.73 -11.95
N TRP A 416 -1.81 -24.93 -10.63
CA TRP A 416 -2.61 -24.13 -9.72
C TRP A 416 -1.76 -23.60 -8.57
N GLY A 417 -2.18 -22.47 -8.02
CA GLY A 417 -1.60 -21.95 -6.80
C GLY A 417 -1.95 -22.84 -5.59
N ILE A 418 -1.24 -22.64 -4.48
CA ILE A 418 -1.56 -23.33 -3.23
C ILE A 418 -2.98 -22.94 -2.78
N PRO A 419 -3.91 -23.89 -2.62
CA PRO A 419 -5.27 -23.57 -2.23
C PRO A 419 -5.33 -22.92 -0.85
N TYR A 420 -6.39 -22.16 -0.62
CA TYR A 420 -6.72 -21.69 0.72
C TYR A 420 -7.90 -22.47 1.28
N TRP A 421 -7.97 -22.54 2.61
CA TRP A 421 -9.10 -23.07 3.34
C TRP A 421 -9.85 -21.94 4.06
N ASP A 422 -11.10 -21.69 3.67
CA ASP A 422 -11.99 -20.84 4.46
C ASP A 422 -12.52 -21.60 5.67
N TRP A 423 -11.85 -21.44 6.81
CA TRP A 423 -12.20 -22.08 8.08
C TRP A 423 -13.39 -21.39 8.78
N THR A 424 -13.91 -20.29 8.24
CA THR A 424 -15.07 -19.56 8.78
C THR A 424 -16.42 -20.04 8.24
N ASP A 425 -16.39 -20.93 7.25
CA ASP A 425 -17.55 -21.50 6.58
C ASP A 425 -18.43 -22.38 7.49
N GLU A 426 -19.56 -22.88 7.01
CA GLU A 426 -20.44 -23.74 7.79
C GLU A 426 -19.96 -25.20 7.88
N SER A 427 -18.96 -25.60 7.09
CA SER A 427 -18.46 -26.99 7.08
C SER A 427 -17.88 -27.38 8.44
N THR A 428 -18.33 -28.53 8.96
CA THR A 428 -17.81 -29.07 10.23
C THR A 428 -16.70 -30.10 10.02
N ALA A 429 -16.50 -30.56 8.78
CA ALA A 429 -15.49 -31.56 8.42
C ALA A 429 -14.23 -30.91 7.84
N LEU A 430 -13.08 -31.55 8.08
CA LEU A 430 -11.82 -31.12 7.50
C LEU A 430 -11.77 -31.42 5.99
N PRO A 431 -11.29 -30.48 5.15
CA PRO A 431 -11.06 -30.72 3.73
C PRO A 431 -10.28 -32.00 3.42
N LYS A 432 -10.84 -32.83 2.52
CA LYS A 432 -10.27 -34.12 2.13
C LYS A 432 -8.83 -34.04 1.62
N LEU A 433 -8.43 -32.91 1.05
CA LEU A 433 -7.07 -32.72 0.54
C LEU A 433 -6.02 -32.99 1.62
N PHE A 434 -6.26 -32.60 2.88
CA PHE A 434 -5.31 -32.79 3.97
C PHE A 434 -5.79 -33.70 5.11
N SER A 435 -7.04 -34.18 5.09
CA SER A 435 -7.58 -35.07 6.12
C SER A 435 -7.54 -36.57 5.77
N ASP A 436 -7.43 -36.91 4.49
CA ASP A 436 -7.34 -38.30 4.03
C ASP A 436 -5.93 -38.90 4.28
N PRO A 437 -5.77 -40.00 5.03
CA PRO A 437 -4.47 -40.58 5.32
C PRO A 437 -3.87 -41.43 4.19
N GLU A 438 -4.66 -41.85 3.19
CA GLU A 438 -4.21 -42.81 2.18
C GLU A 438 -3.34 -42.14 1.09
N ASP A 439 -2.05 -42.51 1.02
CA ASP A 439 -1.07 -42.05 0.02
C ASP A 439 -1.13 -40.53 -0.26
N ASN A 440 -1.25 -39.75 0.82
CA ASN A 440 -1.52 -38.33 0.77
C ASN A 440 -0.32 -37.47 1.24
N PRO A 441 0.32 -36.72 0.34
CA PRO A 441 1.46 -35.86 0.68
C PRO A 441 1.06 -34.60 1.49
N PHE A 442 -0.22 -34.23 1.51
CA PHE A 442 -0.76 -33.15 2.31
C PHE A 442 -1.23 -33.59 3.71
N TYR A 443 -1.24 -34.90 4.00
CA TYR A 443 -1.68 -35.41 5.31
C TYR A 443 -0.61 -35.21 6.39
N ARG A 444 0.65 -35.50 6.06
CA ARG A 444 1.82 -35.34 6.93
C ARG A 444 3.11 -35.40 6.11
N TYR A 445 4.22 -34.99 6.72
CA TYR A 445 5.56 -35.09 6.16
C TYR A 445 6.52 -35.83 7.11
N TYR A 446 7.54 -36.51 6.59
CA TYR A 446 8.59 -37.12 7.39
C TYR A 446 9.83 -36.23 7.38
N ILE A 447 10.14 -35.64 8.54
CA ILE A 447 11.27 -34.73 8.72
C ILE A 447 12.55 -35.58 8.77
N GLN A 448 13.39 -35.49 7.73
CA GLN A 448 14.58 -36.33 7.63
C GLN A 448 15.61 -35.98 8.71
N ALA A 449 15.74 -34.69 9.02
CA ALA A 449 16.67 -34.21 10.04
C ALA A 449 16.36 -34.75 11.45
N GLU A 450 15.07 -34.84 11.79
CA GLU A 450 14.60 -35.28 13.11
C GLU A 450 14.23 -36.77 13.16
N LYS A 451 14.10 -37.42 12.00
CA LYS A 451 13.65 -38.81 11.83
C LYS A 451 12.25 -39.09 12.37
N GLU A 452 11.37 -38.10 12.32
CA GLU A 452 10.02 -38.14 12.88
C GLU A 452 8.97 -37.64 11.88
N TRP A 453 7.72 -38.07 12.05
CA TRP A 453 6.60 -37.58 11.26
C TRP A 453 5.99 -36.32 11.87
N THR A 454 5.45 -35.45 11.04
CA THR A 454 4.59 -34.36 11.52
C THR A 454 3.26 -34.91 12.04
N ASP A 455 2.82 -34.43 13.18
CA ASP A 455 1.59 -34.83 13.86
C ASP A 455 0.55 -33.71 13.92
N ARG A 456 -0.73 -34.09 13.96
CA ARG A 456 -1.86 -33.18 14.16
C ARG A 456 -2.82 -33.75 15.20
N GLU A 457 -3.15 -32.94 16.21
CA GLU A 457 -4.18 -33.24 17.21
C GLU A 457 -5.31 -32.21 17.10
N VAL A 458 -6.12 -32.35 16.05
CA VAL A 458 -7.09 -31.32 15.66
C VAL A 458 -8.22 -31.19 16.68
N ASN A 459 -8.42 -29.98 17.22
CA ASN A 459 -9.53 -29.65 18.11
C ASN A 459 -10.78 -29.22 17.33
N LEU A 460 -11.49 -30.19 16.76
CA LEU A 460 -12.70 -29.94 15.96
C LEU A 460 -13.81 -29.25 16.74
N LYS A 461 -13.91 -29.48 18.05
CA LYS A 461 -14.94 -28.84 18.89
C LYS A 461 -14.75 -27.32 18.92
N GLN A 462 -13.53 -26.86 19.10
CA GLN A 462 -13.21 -25.43 19.14
C GLN A 462 -13.19 -24.79 17.75
N LEU A 463 -12.77 -25.54 16.73
CA LEU A 463 -12.82 -25.10 15.33
C LEU A 463 -14.27 -24.83 14.87
N ASN A 464 -15.21 -25.66 15.32
CA ASN A 464 -16.64 -25.58 14.98
C ASN A 464 -17.48 -24.93 16.08
N LEU A 465 -16.87 -24.18 16.99
CA LEU A 465 -17.59 -23.51 18.06
C LEU A 465 -18.48 -22.41 17.45
N LEU A 466 -19.79 -22.52 17.69
CA LEU A 466 -20.79 -21.57 17.23
C LEU A 466 -21.17 -20.58 18.34
N ASP A 467 -21.51 -19.37 17.93
CA ASP A 467 -22.19 -18.40 18.79
C ASP A 467 -23.69 -18.75 18.94
N PRO A 468 -24.45 -18.02 19.77
CA PRO A 468 -25.89 -18.24 19.92
C PRO A 468 -26.72 -18.02 18.64
N GLU A 469 -26.19 -17.29 17.65
CA GLU A 469 -26.82 -17.04 16.35
C GLU A 469 -26.48 -18.13 15.32
N GLY A 470 -25.70 -19.15 15.69
CA GLY A 470 -25.32 -20.27 14.83
C GLY A 470 -24.13 -19.98 13.90
N THR A 471 -23.41 -18.88 14.11
CA THR A 471 -22.23 -18.49 13.34
C THR A 471 -20.95 -18.97 14.04
N LYS A 472 -19.97 -19.48 13.29
CA LYS A 472 -18.67 -19.86 13.89
C LYS A 472 -18.02 -18.68 14.60
N MET A 473 -17.56 -18.87 15.84
CA MET A 473 -16.82 -17.83 16.59
C MET A 473 -15.57 -17.35 15.86
N LEU A 474 -14.99 -18.24 15.07
CA LEU A 474 -13.86 -17.97 14.18
C LEU A 474 -14.21 -16.92 13.11
N PHE A 475 -15.43 -16.93 12.54
CA PHE A 475 -15.89 -15.88 11.63
C PHE A 475 -15.87 -14.49 12.30
N HIS A 476 -16.37 -14.38 13.53
CA HIS A 476 -16.34 -13.12 14.28
C HIS A 476 -14.92 -12.64 14.59
N SER A 477 -14.00 -13.57 14.81
CA SER A 477 -12.58 -13.25 15.01
C SER A 477 -11.97 -12.65 13.73
N ALA A 478 -12.22 -13.25 12.58
CA ALA A 478 -11.80 -12.70 11.29
C ALA A 478 -12.47 -11.36 10.98
N LEU A 479 -13.76 -11.22 11.26
CA LEU A 479 -14.50 -9.96 11.06
C LEU A 479 -13.93 -8.82 11.92
N SER A 480 -13.57 -9.13 13.18
CA SER A 480 -12.94 -8.16 14.09
C SER A 480 -11.55 -7.74 13.63
N ILE A 481 -10.80 -8.62 12.96
CA ILE A 481 -9.53 -8.26 12.31
C ILE A 481 -9.78 -7.31 11.13
N LEU A 482 -10.74 -7.65 10.26
CA LEU A 482 -11.09 -6.83 9.09
C LEU A 482 -11.68 -5.46 9.48
N GLU A 483 -12.20 -5.34 10.70
CA GLU A 483 -12.68 -4.09 11.27
C GLU A 483 -11.57 -3.06 11.52
N GLU A 484 -10.37 -3.52 11.91
CA GLU A 484 -9.25 -2.64 12.24
C GLU A 484 -8.82 -1.86 11.01
N ASP A 485 -8.61 -0.55 11.20
CA ASP A 485 -8.42 0.41 10.13
C ASP A 485 -6.96 0.81 9.92
N GLN A 486 -6.12 0.70 10.95
CA GLN A 486 -4.67 0.84 10.83
C GLN A 486 -3.99 -0.51 10.65
N PHE A 487 -3.01 -0.59 9.73
CA PHE A 487 -2.26 -1.82 9.47
C PHE A 487 -1.61 -2.40 10.75
N CYS A 488 -1.09 -1.54 11.63
CA CYS A 488 -0.36 -1.96 12.81
C CYS A 488 -1.26 -2.62 13.87
N ASP A 489 -2.50 -2.15 14.03
CA ASP A 489 -3.49 -2.79 14.90
C ASP A 489 -4.01 -4.09 14.26
N PHE A 490 -4.26 -4.05 12.95
CA PHE A 490 -4.62 -5.23 12.15
C PHE A 490 -3.58 -6.36 12.31
N ALA A 491 -2.29 -6.05 12.18
CA ALA A 491 -1.21 -7.03 12.22
C ALA A 491 -1.17 -7.82 13.54
N VAL A 492 -1.44 -7.17 14.68
CA VAL A 492 -1.52 -7.83 15.99
C VAL A 492 -2.71 -8.78 16.05
N GLN A 493 -3.90 -8.33 15.67
CA GLN A 493 -5.09 -9.21 15.71
C GLN A 493 -4.94 -10.39 14.73
N PHE A 494 -4.36 -10.11 13.56
CA PHE A 494 -4.09 -11.07 12.49
C PHE A 494 -3.17 -12.19 12.94
N GLU A 495 -2.01 -11.85 13.53
CA GLU A 495 -1.02 -12.82 14.00
C GLU A 495 -1.57 -13.70 15.14
N LEU A 496 -2.38 -13.14 16.02
CA LEU A 496 -2.94 -13.89 17.16
C LEU A 496 -4.03 -14.87 16.74
N LEU A 497 -4.83 -14.53 15.73
CA LEU A 497 -5.76 -15.49 15.14
C LEU A 497 -5.03 -16.58 14.36
N HIS A 498 -3.94 -16.23 13.70
CA HIS A 498 -3.04 -17.18 13.06
C HIS A 498 -2.51 -18.22 14.07
N TYR A 499 -2.00 -17.77 15.21
CA TYR A 499 -1.55 -18.67 16.29
C TYR A 499 -2.66 -19.58 16.80
N ARG A 500 -3.88 -19.07 16.93
CA ARG A 500 -5.03 -19.86 17.35
C ARG A 500 -5.29 -21.01 16.38
N LEU A 501 -5.26 -20.78 15.07
CA LEU A 501 -5.45 -21.85 14.08
C LEU A 501 -4.31 -22.86 14.12
N HIS A 502 -3.06 -22.42 14.30
CA HIS A 502 -1.92 -23.31 14.52
C HIS A 502 -2.11 -24.24 15.72
N ALA A 503 -2.53 -23.69 16.87
CA ALA A 503 -2.79 -24.45 18.08
C ALA A 503 -3.97 -25.42 17.91
N LEU A 504 -5.06 -24.98 17.28
CA LEU A 504 -6.23 -25.81 17.03
C LEU A 504 -5.94 -27.00 16.10
N MET A 505 -5.00 -26.86 15.16
CA MET A 505 -4.64 -27.94 14.24
C MET A 505 -3.52 -28.83 14.78
N GLY A 506 -2.56 -28.28 15.52
CA GLY A 506 -1.38 -29.00 16.00
C GLY A 506 -1.55 -29.71 17.34
N GLY A 507 -2.35 -29.15 18.25
CA GLY A 507 -2.57 -29.68 19.60
C GLY A 507 -1.29 -29.76 20.44
N THR A 508 -1.04 -30.90 21.09
CA THR A 508 -0.01 -31.00 22.15
C THR A 508 1.31 -31.64 21.69
N LYS A 509 1.39 -32.09 20.43
CA LYS A 509 2.55 -32.83 19.91
C LYS A 509 3.72 -31.91 19.58
N LYS A 510 4.94 -32.42 19.79
CA LYS A 510 6.20 -31.68 19.55
C LYS A 510 6.43 -31.34 18.07
N TYR A 511 6.22 -32.29 17.16
CA TYR A 511 6.43 -32.07 15.71
C TYR A 511 5.11 -31.71 15.04
N SER A 512 4.46 -30.64 15.52
CA SER A 512 3.11 -30.26 15.07
C SER A 512 3.01 -28.79 14.66
N LEU A 513 1.88 -28.44 14.07
CA LEU A 513 1.50 -27.06 13.77
C LEU A 513 1.50 -26.14 15.01
N ALA A 514 1.38 -26.67 16.22
CA ALA A 514 1.38 -25.90 17.46
C ALA A 514 2.79 -25.53 17.97
N THR A 515 3.83 -25.88 17.21
CA THR A 515 5.23 -25.57 17.56
C THR A 515 5.88 -24.69 16.52
N LEU A 516 6.52 -23.61 16.96
CA LEU A 516 7.20 -22.68 16.06
C LEU A 516 8.24 -23.38 15.18
N ASP A 517 9.09 -24.19 15.80
CA ASP A 517 10.23 -24.82 15.17
C ASP A 517 9.83 -25.81 14.06
N PHE A 518 8.71 -26.53 14.23
CA PHE A 518 8.35 -27.64 13.35
C PHE A 518 7.07 -27.44 12.53
N SER A 519 6.26 -26.42 12.86
CA SER A 519 4.98 -26.17 12.17
C SER A 519 5.10 -26.11 10.64
N ALA A 520 6.16 -25.50 10.11
CA ALA A 520 6.36 -25.34 8.66
C ALA A 520 6.62 -26.65 7.90
N PHE A 521 7.02 -27.72 8.59
CA PHE A 521 7.17 -29.04 7.97
C PHE A 521 5.83 -29.72 7.71
N ASP A 522 4.77 -29.30 8.37
CA ASP A 522 3.44 -29.84 8.08
C ASP A 522 2.90 -29.21 6.79
N PRO A 523 2.53 -29.99 5.75
CA PRO A 523 2.00 -29.44 4.49
C PRO A 523 0.76 -28.55 4.64
N LEU A 524 -0.05 -28.75 5.69
CA LEU A 524 -1.21 -27.89 5.98
C LEU A 524 -0.78 -26.47 6.36
N PHE A 525 0.44 -26.28 6.86
CA PHE A 525 1.02 -24.96 7.12
C PHE A 525 0.83 -24.03 5.92
N MET A 526 1.25 -24.47 4.72
CA MET A 526 1.23 -23.62 3.52
C MET A 526 -0.20 -23.28 3.08
N ILE A 527 -1.16 -24.18 3.29
CA ILE A 527 -2.59 -23.92 3.05
C ILE A 527 -3.13 -22.89 4.04
N LEU A 528 -2.76 -23.00 5.33
CA LEU A 528 -3.15 -22.03 6.35
C LEU A 528 -2.55 -20.65 6.04
N GLN A 529 -1.27 -20.57 5.64
CA GLN A 529 -0.66 -19.30 5.24
C GLN A 529 -1.38 -18.70 4.02
N SER A 530 -1.78 -19.52 3.04
CA SER A 530 -2.61 -19.08 1.90
C SER A 530 -3.95 -18.48 2.35
N SER A 531 -4.61 -19.08 3.34
CA SER A 531 -5.84 -18.54 3.94
C SER A 531 -5.64 -17.20 4.65
N PHE A 532 -4.55 -17.04 5.40
CA PHE A 532 -4.25 -15.79 6.10
C PHE A 532 -3.81 -14.71 5.12
N ASP A 533 -3.04 -15.04 4.10
CA ASP A 533 -2.70 -14.12 3.02
C ASP A 533 -3.94 -13.62 2.27
N ARG A 534 -4.92 -14.49 2.06
CA ARG A 534 -6.24 -14.10 1.54
C ARG A 534 -6.94 -13.11 2.47
N LEU A 535 -6.97 -13.38 3.78
CA LEU A 535 -7.57 -12.47 4.77
C LEU A 535 -6.89 -11.09 4.78
N TRP A 536 -5.56 -11.05 4.64
CA TRP A 536 -4.83 -9.79 4.49
C TRP A 536 -5.16 -9.08 3.18
N THR A 537 -5.27 -9.81 2.07
CA THR A 537 -5.69 -9.25 0.77
C THR A 537 -7.09 -8.65 0.87
N MET A 538 -8.03 -9.32 1.56
CA MET A 538 -9.36 -8.79 1.83
C MET A 538 -9.30 -7.49 2.64
N TRP A 539 -8.47 -7.44 3.68
CA TRP A 539 -8.26 -6.23 4.46
C TRP A 539 -7.72 -5.08 3.59
N GLN A 540 -6.74 -5.34 2.73
CA GLN A 540 -6.20 -4.33 1.80
C GLN A 540 -7.30 -3.77 0.89
N GLN A 541 -8.16 -4.64 0.33
CA GLN A 541 -9.29 -4.22 -0.49
C GLN A 541 -10.34 -3.40 0.29
N LEU A 542 -10.60 -3.76 1.55
CA LEU A 542 -11.48 -2.97 2.42
C LEU A 542 -10.89 -1.58 2.70
N GLN A 543 -9.57 -1.44 2.87
CA GLN A 543 -8.98 -0.11 3.05
C GLN A 543 -9.13 0.76 1.79
N TYR A 544 -9.00 0.20 0.59
CA TYR A 544 -9.30 0.95 -0.63
C TYR A 544 -10.76 1.42 -0.68
N LEU A 545 -11.72 0.58 -0.28
CA LEU A 545 -13.13 0.98 -0.15
C LEU A 545 -13.37 2.06 0.92
N ARG A 546 -12.55 2.07 1.97
CA ARG A 546 -12.58 3.05 3.07
C ARG A 546 -11.78 4.32 2.77
N GLN A 547 -11.08 4.39 1.63
CA GLN A 547 -10.13 5.46 1.31
C GLN A 547 -9.03 5.61 2.37
N LYS A 548 -8.53 4.49 2.89
CA LYS A 548 -7.45 4.41 3.88
C LYS A 548 -6.19 3.76 3.31
N THR A 549 -5.07 4.01 3.98
CA THR A 549 -3.77 3.43 3.62
C THR A 549 -3.74 1.92 3.90
N VAL A 550 -2.96 1.18 3.10
CA VAL A 550 -2.76 -0.28 3.25
C VAL A 550 -1.44 -0.64 3.93
N SER A 551 -0.70 0.38 4.38
CA SER A 551 0.58 0.27 5.09
C SER A 551 0.47 0.98 6.44
N GLY A 552 1.52 0.92 7.26
CA GLY A 552 1.54 1.61 8.55
C GLY A 552 2.96 1.94 9.02
N GLN A 553 3.07 2.97 9.86
CA GLN A 553 4.35 3.49 10.37
C GLN A 553 5.18 2.42 11.10
N CYS A 554 4.55 1.45 11.74
CA CYS A 554 5.25 0.32 12.38
C CYS A 554 6.11 -0.50 11.40
N VAL A 555 5.73 -0.58 10.10
CA VAL A 555 6.48 -1.30 9.08
C VAL A 555 7.66 -0.48 8.56
N TYR A 556 7.61 0.86 8.66
CA TYR A 556 8.62 1.77 8.11
C TYR A 556 10.05 1.46 8.56
N LYS A 557 10.23 0.99 9.80
CA LYS A 557 11.57 0.59 10.31
C LYS A 557 12.15 -0.66 9.64
N HIS A 558 11.35 -1.34 8.84
CA HIS A 558 11.69 -2.60 8.18
C HIS A 558 11.62 -2.53 6.65
N VAL A 559 11.09 -1.45 6.05
CA VAL A 559 10.88 -1.37 4.58
C VAL A 559 12.17 -1.48 3.78
N ASP A 560 13.28 -0.96 4.31
CA ASP A 560 14.60 -0.98 3.66
C ASP A 560 15.40 -2.25 3.94
N SER A 561 14.89 -3.13 4.82
CA SER A 561 15.57 -4.36 5.21
C SER A 561 14.90 -5.55 4.54
N SER A 562 15.65 -6.24 3.68
CA SER A 562 15.19 -7.51 3.12
C SER A 562 14.90 -8.52 4.23
N MET A 563 13.82 -9.24 4.06
CA MET A 563 13.42 -10.32 4.95
C MET A 563 14.37 -11.51 4.81
N GLU A 564 14.96 -11.93 5.92
CA GLU A 564 15.81 -13.13 5.98
C GLU A 564 14.94 -14.40 6.08
N PRO A 565 15.35 -15.54 5.50
CA PRO A 565 16.61 -15.76 4.78
C PRO A 565 16.48 -15.47 3.27
N PHE A 566 15.37 -14.87 2.82
CA PHE A 566 15.00 -14.84 1.40
C PHE A 566 16.04 -14.21 0.50
N ARG A 567 16.75 -13.14 0.92
CA ARG A 567 17.76 -12.47 0.09
C ARG A 567 19.03 -13.30 -0.10
N ASN A 568 19.34 -14.21 0.83
CA ASN A 568 20.62 -14.89 0.85
C ASN A 568 20.70 -15.95 -0.27
N PRO A 569 21.60 -15.79 -1.28
CA PRO A 569 21.70 -16.72 -2.40
C PRO A 569 22.24 -18.10 -2.01
N ASP A 570 22.95 -18.22 -0.88
CA ASP A 570 23.46 -19.51 -0.37
C ASP A 570 22.36 -20.35 0.28
N ILE A 571 21.27 -19.70 0.74
CA ILE A 571 20.14 -20.36 1.41
C ILE A 571 18.94 -20.48 0.48
N ASN A 572 18.63 -19.43 -0.28
CA ASN A 572 17.49 -19.35 -1.16
C ASN A 572 17.91 -19.30 -2.63
N VAL A 573 17.72 -20.40 -3.35
CA VAL A 573 18.04 -20.51 -4.78
C VAL A 573 16.94 -19.93 -5.69
N ASN A 574 15.78 -19.58 -5.17
CA ASN A 574 14.70 -18.96 -5.93
C ASN A 574 14.94 -17.45 -6.15
N LYS A 575 15.10 -17.07 -7.42
CA LYS A 575 15.39 -15.69 -7.82
C LYS A 575 14.24 -14.74 -7.53
N MET A 576 13.00 -15.15 -7.78
CA MET A 576 11.83 -14.29 -7.62
C MET A 576 11.65 -13.85 -6.17
N THR A 577 11.76 -14.77 -5.22
CA THR A 577 11.61 -14.45 -3.80
C THR A 577 12.83 -13.71 -3.24
N ARG A 578 14.04 -13.95 -3.77
CA ARG A 578 15.23 -13.12 -3.47
C ARG A 578 15.00 -11.65 -3.83
N GLU A 579 14.57 -11.40 -5.07
CA GLU A 579 14.41 -10.06 -5.62
C GLU A 579 13.22 -9.30 -5.00
N ASN A 580 12.20 -10.03 -4.53
CA ASN A 580 11.04 -9.46 -3.85
C ASN A 580 11.10 -9.62 -2.32
N SER A 581 12.29 -9.71 -1.72
CA SER A 581 12.46 -9.91 -0.27
C SER A 581 12.18 -8.66 0.59
N LEU A 582 11.97 -7.49 -0.01
CA LEU A 582 11.63 -6.26 0.72
C LEU A 582 10.15 -6.26 1.10
N PRO A 583 9.77 -5.93 2.35
CA PRO A 583 8.37 -5.89 2.77
C PRO A 583 7.47 -5.06 1.84
N GLY A 584 7.91 -3.87 1.42
CA GLY A 584 7.11 -3.01 0.54
C GLY A 584 6.79 -3.62 -0.83
N LEU A 585 7.66 -4.49 -1.37
CA LEU A 585 7.41 -5.19 -2.63
C LEU A 585 6.43 -6.36 -2.47
N VAL A 586 6.40 -6.97 -1.29
CA VAL A 586 5.54 -8.13 -0.97
C VAL A 586 4.11 -7.70 -0.65
N SER A 587 3.89 -6.43 -0.30
CA SER A 587 2.56 -5.89 -0.01
C SER A 587 1.60 -6.00 -1.21
N ASP A 588 2.10 -5.98 -2.46
CA ASP A 588 1.28 -6.28 -3.65
C ASP A 588 1.45 -7.74 -4.09
N HIS A 589 0.44 -8.56 -3.82
CA HIS A 589 0.45 -9.97 -4.20
C HIS A 589 0.49 -10.21 -5.72
N ARG A 590 0.01 -9.25 -6.54
CA ARG A 590 -0.02 -9.41 -8.01
C ARG A 590 1.39 -9.39 -8.59
N ARG A 591 2.29 -8.61 -7.98
CA ARG A 591 3.72 -8.61 -8.31
C ARG A 591 4.35 -9.99 -8.12
N LEU A 592 3.82 -10.79 -7.20
CA LEU A 592 4.32 -12.13 -6.90
C LEU A 592 3.72 -13.21 -7.82
N GLY A 593 2.90 -12.83 -8.80
CA GLY A 593 2.43 -13.74 -9.85
C GLY A 593 1.32 -14.69 -9.41
N TYR A 594 0.46 -14.29 -8.46
CA TYR A 594 -0.73 -15.08 -8.10
C TYR A 594 -1.97 -14.20 -7.81
N LYS A 595 -3.13 -14.84 -7.87
CA LYS A 595 -4.44 -14.25 -7.52
C LYS A 595 -5.32 -15.25 -6.78
N PHE A 596 -6.31 -14.75 -6.05
CA PHE A 596 -7.36 -15.58 -5.45
C PHE A 596 -8.55 -15.69 -6.41
N ASP A 597 -9.25 -16.82 -6.40
CA ASP A 597 -10.52 -17.00 -7.13
C ASP A 597 -11.63 -16.09 -6.59
N LYS A 598 -11.72 -15.93 -5.26
CA LYS A 598 -12.73 -15.14 -4.56
C LYS A 598 -12.14 -14.47 -3.33
N LEU A 599 -12.67 -13.29 -2.99
CA LEU A 599 -12.35 -12.55 -1.75
C LEU A 599 -13.54 -12.47 -0.78
N ASN A 600 -14.35 -13.53 -0.72
CA ASN A 600 -15.48 -13.65 0.21
C ASN A 600 -15.04 -14.29 1.53
N LEU A 601 -15.52 -13.81 2.68
CA LEU A 601 -15.30 -14.52 3.94
C LEU A 601 -16.60 -15.23 4.29
N ASN A 602 -16.56 -16.56 4.38
CA ASN A 602 -17.77 -17.38 4.38
C ASN A 602 -18.60 -17.03 3.12
N VAL A 603 -19.91 -16.83 3.27
CA VAL A 603 -20.81 -16.45 2.16
C VAL A 603 -20.77 -14.96 1.81
N PHE A 604 -20.07 -14.12 2.60
CA PHE A 604 -20.17 -12.66 2.51
C PHE A 604 -19.15 -12.05 1.57
N SER A 605 -19.59 -11.19 0.66
CA SER A 605 -18.71 -10.38 -0.19
C SER A 605 -18.01 -9.27 0.61
N LEU A 606 -16.99 -8.62 0.03
CA LEU A 606 -16.32 -7.48 0.68
C LEU A 606 -17.30 -6.36 1.07
N LYS A 607 -18.34 -6.12 0.27
CA LYS A 607 -19.37 -5.12 0.56
C LYS A 607 -20.24 -5.55 1.74
N ASP A 608 -20.68 -6.80 1.76
CA ASP A 608 -21.49 -7.34 2.87
C ASP A 608 -20.70 -7.35 4.19
N LEU A 609 -19.40 -7.65 4.12
CA LEU A 609 -18.50 -7.59 5.27
C LEU A 609 -18.35 -6.16 5.78
N GLU A 610 -18.21 -5.17 4.90
CA GLU A 610 -18.15 -3.76 5.30
C GLU A 610 -19.46 -3.31 5.95
N ASP A 611 -20.62 -3.73 5.44
CA ASP A 611 -21.91 -3.42 6.06
C ASP A 611 -22.07 -4.09 7.44
N LYS A 612 -21.59 -5.33 7.60
CA LYS A 612 -21.51 -5.99 8.91
C LYS A 612 -20.57 -5.27 9.88
N ILE A 613 -19.41 -4.81 9.40
CA ILE A 613 -18.45 -4.06 10.20
C ILE A 613 -19.06 -2.73 10.66
N LYS A 614 -19.79 -2.02 9.78
CA LYS A 614 -20.52 -0.80 10.15
C LYS A 614 -21.58 -1.07 11.22
N LEU A 615 -22.30 -2.19 11.11
CA LEU A 615 -23.26 -2.61 12.13
C LEU A 615 -22.59 -2.96 13.47
N GLN A 616 -21.39 -3.55 13.45
CA GLN A 616 -20.60 -3.78 14.67
C GLN A 616 -20.14 -2.46 15.29
N LYS A 617 -19.68 -1.50 14.48
CA LYS A 617 -19.29 -0.15 14.92
C LYS A 617 -20.48 0.69 15.41
N SER A 618 -21.72 0.32 15.11
CA SER A 618 -22.92 0.99 15.62
C SER A 618 -23.31 0.54 17.05
N LYS A 619 -22.53 -0.33 17.69
CA LYS A 619 -22.76 -0.80 19.07
C LYS A 619 -21.60 -0.38 19.97
N ASN A 620 -21.91 0.00 21.21
CA ASN A 620 -20.89 0.18 22.24
C ASN A 620 -20.25 -1.18 22.54
N ARG A 621 -18.93 -1.26 22.41
CA ARG A 621 -18.16 -2.47 22.72
C ARG A 621 -17.03 -2.17 23.69
N THR A 622 -16.69 -3.18 24.47
CA THR A 622 -15.67 -3.13 25.50
C THR A 622 -14.72 -4.29 25.28
N TYR A 623 -13.44 -3.98 25.13
CA TYR A 623 -12.40 -4.97 24.93
C TYR A 623 -11.44 -5.01 26.11
N ALA A 624 -10.98 -6.20 26.46
CA ALA A 624 -9.79 -6.37 27.26
C ALA A 624 -8.56 -6.28 26.35
N GLY A 625 -7.67 -5.33 26.64
CA GLY A 625 -6.41 -5.11 25.95
C GLY A 625 -5.26 -5.85 26.62
N LEU A 626 -4.74 -6.90 25.97
CA LEU A 626 -3.62 -7.68 26.47
C LEU A 626 -2.31 -7.28 25.76
N MET A 627 -1.27 -7.03 26.55
CA MET A 627 0.07 -6.75 26.06
C MET A 627 0.89 -8.04 26.07
N LEU A 628 1.13 -8.60 24.88
CA LEU A 628 1.72 -9.93 24.73
C LEU A 628 3.18 -9.84 24.28
N ARG A 629 3.96 -10.84 24.65
CA ARG A 629 5.40 -10.95 24.36
C ARG A 629 5.79 -12.40 24.10
N GLY A 630 6.90 -12.59 23.41
CA GLY A 630 7.51 -13.91 23.24
C GLY A 630 7.94 -14.50 24.58
N VAL A 631 7.64 -15.78 24.79
CA VAL A 631 7.95 -16.52 26.02
C VAL A 631 8.88 -17.71 25.77
N LYS A 632 9.45 -17.81 24.56
CA LYS A 632 10.35 -18.87 24.09
C LYS A 632 9.77 -20.28 24.15
N ASN A 633 8.45 -20.38 24.19
CA ASN A 633 7.70 -21.62 24.18
C ASN A 633 6.28 -21.36 23.67
N SER A 634 5.63 -22.38 23.10
CA SER A 634 4.22 -22.29 22.76
C SER A 634 3.36 -22.41 24.01
N VAL A 635 2.46 -21.45 24.21
CA VAL A 635 1.58 -21.40 25.39
C VAL A 635 0.14 -21.08 25.01
N THR A 636 -0.78 -21.59 25.82
CA THR A 636 -2.20 -21.26 25.78
C THR A 636 -2.55 -20.46 27.03
N LEU A 637 -3.20 -19.33 26.84
CA LEU A 637 -3.73 -18.47 27.89
C LEU A 637 -5.26 -18.54 27.82
N GLU A 638 -5.88 -19.13 28.83
CA GLU A 638 -7.31 -19.05 29.05
C GLU A 638 -7.61 -17.80 29.87
N VAL A 639 -8.48 -16.96 29.34
CA VAL A 639 -8.78 -15.63 29.89
C VAL A 639 -10.15 -15.68 30.53
N TYR A 640 -10.20 -15.42 31.84
CA TYR A 640 -11.43 -15.41 32.61
C TYR A 640 -11.72 -14.00 33.14
N LEU A 641 -12.97 -13.58 33.02
CA LEU A 641 -13.51 -12.43 33.72
C LEU A 641 -14.43 -12.97 34.82
N GLN A 642 -14.00 -12.83 36.07
CA GLN A 642 -14.57 -13.59 37.19
C GLN A 642 -14.52 -15.10 36.87
N ASP A 643 -15.65 -15.82 36.93
CA ASP A 643 -15.72 -17.25 36.66
C ASP A 643 -16.03 -17.57 35.17
N ASN A 644 -16.25 -16.56 34.33
CA ASN A 644 -16.61 -16.74 32.92
C ASN A 644 -15.36 -16.71 32.02
N GLN A 645 -15.14 -17.77 31.24
CA GLN A 645 -14.11 -17.77 30.20
C GLN A 645 -14.52 -16.85 29.05
N VAL A 646 -13.77 -15.77 28.85
CA VAL A 646 -14.06 -14.75 27.84
C VAL A 646 -13.18 -14.88 26.60
N GLY A 647 -12.10 -15.65 26.67
CA GLY A 647 -11.22 -15.86 25.54
C GLY A 647 -10.18 -16.95 25.76
N THR A 648 -9.56 -17.34 24.65
CA THR A 648 -8.36 -18.18 24.64
C THR A 648 -7.37 -17.56 23.68
N VAL A 649 -6.17 -17.31 24.16
CA VAL A 649 -5.06 -16.75 23.39
C VAL A 649 -3.97 -17.79 23.27
N ASN A 650 -3.54 -18.08 22.06
CA ASN A 650 -2.40 -18.94 21.81
C ASN A 650 -1.22 -18.07 21.43
N ILE A 651 -0.06 -18.33 22.01
CA ILE A 651 1.21 -17.71 21.62
C ILE A 651 2.07 -18.83 21.10
N LEU A 652 2.43 -18.76 19.81
CA LEU A 652 3.35 -19.70 19.20
C LEU A 652 4.77 -19.27 19.54
N GLY A 653 5.62 -20.20 19.99
CA GLY A 653 6.99 -19.86 20.33
C GLY A 653 7.92 -21.06 20.36
N GLY A 654 9.22 -20.78 20.35
CA GLY A 654 10.27 -21.79 20.35
C GLY A 654 11.48 -21.36 21.17
N PRO A 655 12.32 -22.31 21.62
CA PRO A 655 13.48 -22.03 22.48
C PRO A 655 14.46 -21.01 21.86
N ASN A 656 14.53 -20.98 20.53
CA ASN A 656 15.42 -20.14 19.75
C ASN A 656 14.67 -19.05 18.95
N GLU A 657 13.49 -18.63 19.42
CA GLU A 657 12.81 -17.49 18.82
C GLU A 657 13.53 -16.17 19.13
N LYS A 658 13.38 -15.19 18.23
CA LYS A 658 13.81 -13.83 18.49
C LYS A 658 12.92 -13.21 19.58
N PRO A 659 13.45 -12.51 20.59
CA PRO A 659 12.62 -11.79 21.55
C PRO A 659 11.75 -10.74 20.87
N TRP A 660 10.46 -10.74 21.19
CA TRP A 660 9.49 -9.79 20.66
C TRP A 660 8.47 -9.38 21.73
N VAL A 661 7.86 -8.21 21.54
CA VAL A 661 6.77 -7.70 22.35
C VAL A 661 5.86 -6.86 21.46
N PHE A 662 4.56 -7.06 21.56
CA PHE A 662 3.62 -6.15 20.91
C PHE A 662 3.56 -4.85 21.69
N GLU A 663 3.78 -3.74 20.99
CA GLU A 663 3.58 -2.41 21.57
C GLU A 663 2.11 -1.96 21.50
N ARG A 664 1.26 -2.71 20.80
CA ARG A 664 -0.18 -2.49 20.65
C ARG A 664 -0.97 -3.62 21.33
N PRO A 665 -2.12 -3.32 21.96
CA PRO A 665 -2.89 -4.32 22.69
C PRO A 665 -3.62 -5.28 21.75
N TYR A 666 -3.56 -6.59 22.06
CA TYR A 666 -4.49 -7.57 21.52
C TYR A 666 -5.88 -7.37 22.14
N LYS A 667 -6.95 -7.34 21.34
CA LYS A 667 -8.29 -6.93 21.78
C LYS A 667 -9.18 -8.16 21.90
N ILE A 668 -9.61 -8.50 23.12
CA ILE A 668 -10.61 -9.54 23.35
C ILE A 668 -11.94 -8.85 23.65
N ASP A 669 -12.98 -9.12 22.87
CA ASP A 669 -14.31 -8.57 23.15
C ASP A 669 -14.87 -9.20 24.43
N VAL A 670 -15.06 -8.37 25.46
CA VAL A 670 -15.59 -8.77 26.78
C VAL A 670 -16.93 -8.09 27.05
N THR A 671 -17.57 -7.51 26.04
CA THR A 671 -18.76 -6.68 26.18
C THR A 671 -19.88 -7.38 26.94
N ASP A 672 -20.21 -8.61 26.55
CA ASP A 672 -21.32 -9.35 27.16
C ASP A 672 -20.94 -9.92 28.53
N ALA A 673 -19.67 -10.30 28.73
CA ALA A 673 -19.17 -10.77 30.01
C ALA A 673 -19.16 -9.64 31.06
N MET A 674 -18.74 -8.43 30.68
CA MET A 674 -18.79 -7.24 31.54
C MET A 674 -20.23 -6.90 31.94
N LYS A 675 -21.16 -6.93 30.98
CA LYS A 675 -22.60 -6.70 31.24
C LYS A 675 -23.18 -7.77 32.18
N GLY A 676 -22.91 -9.05 31.91
CA GLY A 676 -23.38 -10.16 32.73
C GLY A 676 -22.84 -10.11 34.16
N ALA A 677 -21.58 -9.69 34.32
CA ALA A 677 -20.93 -9.49 35.61
C ALA A 677 -21.26 -8.15 36.30
N GLN A 678 -22.05 -7.27 35.67
CA GLN A 678 -22.39 -5.92 36.15
C GLN A 678 -21.16 -5.06 36.49
N LEU A 679 -20.09 -5.22 35.71
CA LEU A 679 -18.85 -4.45 35.86
C LEU A 679 -18.92 -3.17 35.02
N THR A 680 -18.32 -2.08 35.53
CA THR A 680 -18.12 -0.83 34.79
C THR A 680 -16.65 -0.59 34.55
N THR A 681 -16.35 0.30 33.60
CA THR A 681 -14.98 0.70 33.24
C THR A 681 -14.49 1.90 34.06
N ASP A 682 -15.23 2.30 35.10
CA ASP A 682 -14.86 3.41 36.00
C ASP A 682 -13.92 2.94 37.12
N LYS A 683 -13.72 1.62 37.23
CA LYS A 683 -12.81 0.98 38.18
C LYS A 683 -11.85 0.04 37.45
N PRO A 684 -10.68 -0.27 38.05
CA PRO A 684 -9.78 -1.27 37.52
C PRO A 684 -10.49 -2.63 37.33
N VAL A 685 -10.39 -3.19 36.12
CA VAL A 685 -10.90 -4.53 35.80
C VAL A 685 -9.75 -5.53 35.90
N LYS A 686 -10.02 -6.66 36.56
CA LYS A 686 -9.06 -7.76 36.72
C LYS A 686 -9.51 -8.97 35.90
N LEU A 687 -8.57 -9.56 35.19
CA LEU A 687 -8.73 -10.87 34.56
C LEU A 687 -7.95 -11.91 35.33
N HIS A 688 -8.55 -13.09 35.43
CA HIS A 688 -7.88 -14.29 35.90
C HIS A 688 -7.33 -15.03 34.68
N LEU A 689 -6.01 -15.19 34.60
CA LEU A 689 -5.35 -15.84 33.48
C LEU A 689 -4.83 -17.21 33.91
N LYS A 690 -5.21 -18.24 33.16
CA LYS A 690 -4.60 -19.58 33.27
C LYS A 690 -3.69 -19.78 32.07
N THR A 691 -2.39 -19.83 32.33
CA THR A 691 -1.38 -20.06 31.31
C THR A 691 -0.89 -21.49 31.42
N GLY A 692 -0.89 -22.24 30.32
CA GLY A 692 -0.32 -23.58 30.23
C GLY A 692 0.54 -23.72 28.99
N THR A 693 1.64 -24.47 29.09
CA THR A 693 2.37 -24.88 27.88
C THR A 693 1.53 -25.86 27.07
N TYR A 694 1.71 -25.85 25.74
CA TYR A 694 0.92 -26.69 24.83
C TYR A 694 1.04 -28.19 25.15
N ASP A 695 2.18 -28.63 25.68
CA ASP A 695 2.45 -30.01 26.09
C ASP A 695 1.93 -30.36 27.50
N GLY A 696 1.33 -29.38 28.20
CA GLY A 696 0.84 -29.53 29.58
C GLY A 696 1.94 -29.65 30.64
N SER A 697 3.22 -29.45 30.30
CA SER A 697 4.35 -29.61 31.22
C SER A 697 4.40 -28.56 32.32
N SER A 698 3.85 -27.37 32.08
CA SER A 698 3.78 -26.31 33.09
C SER A 698 2.48 -25.55 32.99
N SER A 699 1.97 -25.13 34.15
CA SER A 699 0.85 -24.22 34.25
C SER A 699 1.08 -23.19 35.34
N SER A 700 0.51 -22.01 35.15
CA SER A 700 0.52 -20.92 36.11
C SER A 700 -0.79 -20.17 36.03
N GLU A 701 -1.33 -19.78 37.17
CA GLU A 701 -2.51 -18.93 37.24
C GLU A 701 -2.12 -17.58 37.85
N LYS A 702 -2.68 -16.49 37.31
CA LYS A 702 -2.41 -15.15 37.81
C LYS A 702 -3.59 -14.22 37.56
N ASP A 703 -3.94 -13.46 38.59
CA ASP A 703 -4.82 -12.31 38.43
C ASP A 703 -4.02 -11.09 37.98
N MET A 704 -4.52 -10.37 36.98
CA MET A 704 -3.91 -9.12 36.54
C MET A 704 -4.95 -8.07 36.18
N GLU A 705 -4.64 -6.83 36.55
CA GLU A 705 -5.32 -5.66 35.98
C GLU A 705 -4.92 -5.56 34.51
N VAL A 706 -5.86 -5.18 33.65
CA VAL A 706 -5.68 -5.09 32.20
C VAL A 706 -6.08 -3.71 31.69
N PHE A 707 -5.58 -3.35 30.51
CA PHE A 707 -6.16 -2.23 29.79
C PHE A 707 -7.58 -2.60 29.37
N ILE A 708 -8.51 -1.66 29.51
CA ILE A 708 -9.83 -1.77 28.88
C ILE A 708 -9.88 -0.79 27.72
N ILE A 709 -10.44 -1.20 26.60
CA ILE A 709 -10.61 -0.35 25.42
C ILE A 709 -12.11 -0.24 25.18
N GLU A 710 -12.65 0.96 25.32
CA GLU A 710 -14.05 1.23 25.01
C GLU A 710 -14.14 1.75 23.58
N ARG A 711 -15.03 1.15 22.79
CA ARG A 711 -15.35 1.60 21.43
C ARG A 711 -16.79 2.10 21.43
N PRO A 712 -17.03 3.42 21.53
CA PRO A 712 -18.37 3.98 21.50
C PRO A 712 -19.04 3.79 20.14
N SER A 713 -20.35 3.62 20.15
CA SER A 713 -21.18 3.49 18.96
C SER A 713 -21.04 4.71 18.05
N GLY A 714 -20.80 4.45 16.75
CA GLY A 714 -20.68 5.49 15.73
C GLY A 714 -19.44 6.37 15.87
N SER A 715 -18.51 6.03 16.77
CA SER A 715 -17.27 6.76 16.97
C SER A 715 -16.16 6.27 16.05
N HIS A 716 -15.29 7.20 15.64
CA HIS A 716 -14.03 6.90 14.96
C HIS A 716 -12.85 6.70 15.93
N HIS A 717 -13.05 6.95 17.24
CA HIS A 717 -12.01 6.82 18.26
C HIS A 717 -12.30 5.70 19.27
N ASP A 718 -11.22 5.14 19.82
CA ASP A 718 -11.24 4.25 20.98
C ASP A 718 -10.93 5.07 22.26
N ILE A 719 -11.40 4.61 23.42
CA ILE A 719 -11.04 5.14 24.74
C ILE A 719 -10.18 4.08 25.44
N LEU A 720 -8.90 4.38 25.63
CA LEU A 720 -7.98 3.55 26.39
C LEU A 720 -8.15 3.83 27.89
N VAL A 721 -8.65 2.83 28.61
CA VAL A 721 -8.80 2.85 30.06
C VAL A 721 -7.60 2.19 30.72
N VAL A 722 -6.84 2.99 31.49
CA VAL A 722 -5.58 2.58 32.11
C VAL A 722 -5.77 2.41 33.62
N PRO A 723 -5.61 1.19 34.16
CA PRO A 723 -5.64 0.96 35.60
C PRO A 723 -4.33 1.42 36.26
N ILE A 724 -4.45 2.12 37.38
CA ILE A 724 -3.35 2.61 38.21
C ILE A 724 -3.52 2.10 39.65
N ASN A 725 -2.45 1.55 40.20
CA ASN A 725 -2.44 0.89 41.51
C ASN A 725 -1.23 1.35 42.33
N LYS A 726 -1.35 1.55 43.65
CA LYS A 726 -0.21 1.95 44.49
C LYS A 726 0.85 0.85 44.64
N LYS A 727 0.50 -0.42 44.47
CA LYS A 727 1.36 -1.57 44.74
C LYS A 727 2.00 -2.13 43.47
N ASN A 728 1.23 -2.22 42.40
CA ASN A 728 1.63 -2.89 41.17
C ASN A 728 1.77 -1.89 40.02
N PRO A 729 2.79 -2.04 39.15
CA PRO A 729 2.91 -1.21 37.95
C PRO A 729 1.74 -1.45 36.98
N PRO A 730 1.48 -0.51 36.06
CA PRO A 730 0.50 -0.70 34.99
C PRO A 730 0.78 -1.96 34.15
N PRO A 731 -0.22 -2.47 33.41
CA PRO A 731 -0.11 -3.74 32.67
C PRO A 731 1.05 -3.79 31.66
N ALA A 732 1.46 -2.64 31.13
CA ALA A 732 2.71 -2.48 30.39
C ALA A 732 3.32 -1.09 30.61
N LEU A 733 4.63 -1.00 30.39
CA LEU A 733 5.37 0.27 30.47
C LEU A 733 5.08 1.19 29.29
N LYS A 734 4.88 0.63 28.09
CA LYS A 734 4.59 1.37 26.86
C LYS A 734 3.37 0.77 26.18
N VAL A 735 2.49 1.63 25.66
CA VAL A 735 1.37 1.26 24.79
C VAL A 735 1.30 2.24 23.62
N VAL A 736 1.15 1.71 22.42
CA VAL A 736 0.95 2.45 21.19
C VAL A 736 -0.54 2.37 20.85
N VAL A 737 -1.12 3.51 20.52
CA VAL A 737 -2.52 3.64 20.12
C VAL A 737 -2.64 4.49 18.87
N LYS A 738 -3.75 4.33 18.15
CA LYS A 738 -4.03 5.11 16.94
C LYS A 738 -4.39 6.56 17.23
N LYS A 739 -4.21 7.43 16.24
CA LYS A 739 -4.70 8.81 16.24
C LYS A 739 -6.15 8.91 16.73
N ASP A 740 -6.47 10.01 17.40
CA ASP A 740 -7.78 10.34 17.99
C ASP A 740 -8.19 9.47 19.20
N THR A 741 -7.35 8.52 19.61
CA THR A 741 -7.60 7.74 20.83
C THR A 741 -7.65 8.66 22.05
N GLN A 742 -8.63 8.43 22.91
CA GLN A 742 -8.80 9.12 24.18
C GLN A 742 -8.27 8.25 25.32
N VAL A 743 -7.90 8.85 26.45
CA VAL A 743 -7.42 8.13 27.63
C VAL A 743 -8.29 8.42 28.84
N LYS A 744 -8.54 7.38 29.63
CA LYS A 744 -9.20 7.45 30.95
C LYS A 744 -8.34 6.69 31.96
N PHE A 745 -7.95 7.33 33.06
CA PHE A 745 -7.24 6.66 34.14
C PHE A 745 -8.22 6.21 35.22
N VAL A 746 -8.05 5.01 35.76
CA VAL A 746 -8.89 4.47 36.85
C VAL A 746 -8.04 3.89 37.97
N THR A 747 -8.52 3.97 39.20
CA THR A 747 -7.80 3.50 40.38
C THR A 747 -8.77 3.23 41.52
N ASP A 748 -8.40 2.32 42.43
CA ASP A 748 -9.11 2.10 43.70
C ASP A 748 -8.39 2.76 44.89
N ASP A 749 -7.11 3.12 44.76
CA ASP A 749 -6.25 3.44 45.89
C ASP A 749 -5.35 4.68 45.71
N VAL A 750 -5.20 5.24 44.52
CA VAL A 750 -4.45 6.47 44.26
C VAL A 750 -5.36 7.70 44.32
N VAL A 751 -4.93 8.74 45.03
CA VAL A 751 -5.73 9.96 45.27
C VAL A 751 -5.14 11.22 44.62
N VAL A 752 -3.98 11.10 43.99
CA VAL A 752 -3.30 12.19 43.27
C VAL A 752 -3.47 11.99 41.76
N PRO A 753 -3.71 13.05 40.97
CA PRO A 753 -3.96 12.92 39.54
C PRO A 753 -2.74 12.36 38.80
N MET A 754 -2.97 11.86 37.60
CA MET A 754 -1.90 11.50 36.67
C MET A 754 -1.30 12.78 36.06
N LYS A 755 0.01 12.77 35.83
CA LYS A 755 0.76 13.88 35.25
C LYS A 755 1.60 13.41 34.08
N ASP A 756 1.56 14.16 32.98
CA ASP A 756 2.52 14.03 31.89
C ASP A 756 3.79 14.85 32.18
N PHE A 757 4.94 14.19 32.03
CA PHE A 757 6.26 14.74 32.28
C PHE A 757 6.86 15.39 31.02
N ASN A 758 6.17 15.32 29.87
CA ASN A 758 6.54 15.84 28.54
C ASN A 758 7.80 15.22 27.92
N THR A 759 8.77 14.78 28.73
CA THR A 759 10.04 14.23 28.27
C THR A 759 10.34 12.91 28.96
N PHE A 760 10.92 11.98 28.21
CA PHE A 760 11.40 10.70 28.74
C PHE A 760 12.39 10.89 29.89
N THR A 761 13.29 11.87 29.80
CA THR A 761 14.32 12.13 30.82
C THR A 761 13.70 12.54 32.15
N ALA A 762 12.75 13.47 32.15
CA ALA A 762 12.07 13.92 33.36
C ALA A 762 11.24 12.79 33.98
N TRP A 763 10.50 12.04 33.15
CA TRP A 763 9.71 10.89 33.58
C TRP A 763 10.57 9.78 34.18
N LYS A 764 11.71 9.46 33.53
CA LYS A 764 12.66 8.46 34.03
C LYS A 764 13.21 8.86 35.40
N ALA A 765 13.55 10.14 35.58
CA ALA A 765 14.06 10.70 36.83
C ALA A 765 13.00 11.02 37.90
N CYS A 766 11.70 10.89 37.57
CA CYS A 766 10.58 11.30 38.44
C CYS A 766 10.63 12.78 38.85
N ASN A 767 11.12 13.64 37.95
CA ASN A 767 11.15 15.09 38.13
C ASN A 767 9.77 15.67 37.81
N LEU A 768 8.94 15.90 38.83
CA LEU A 768 7.59 16.44 38.65
C LEU A 768 7.61 17.85 38.01
N PRO A 769 6.82 18.10 36.95
CA PRO A 769 6.75 19.41 36.31
C PRO A 769 5.96 20.45 37.16
N PRO A 770 6.25 21.76 37.05
CA PRO A 770 5.48 22.83 37.72
C PRO A 770 3.99 22.90 37.32
N SER A 771 3.14 23.41 38.21
CA SER A 771 1.68 23.23 38.21
C SER A 771 0.92 23.98 37.10
N LEU A 772 0.43 23.24 36.09
CA LEU A 772 -0.98 23.17 35.65
C LEU A 772 -1.15 22.45 34.28
N GLN A 773 -0.10 22.30 33.49
CA GLN A 773 -0.17 21.62 32.19
C GLN A 773 -0.09 20.08 32.37
N GLY A 774 -0.81 19.32 31.54
CA GLY A 774 -0.74 17.86 31.47
C GLY A 774 -1.24 17.10 32.72
N SER A 775 -2.24 17.62 33.44
CA SER A 775 -2.90 16.89 34.55
C SER A 775 -4.09 16.09 34.04
N TYR A 776 -4.25 14.86 34.51
CA TYR A 776 -5.35 13.97 34.15
C TYR A 776 -5.99 13.41 35.42
N ASP A 777 -7.23 13.83 35.68
CA ASP A 777 -8.01 13.34 36.81
C ASP A 777 -8.52 11.92 36.57
N PHE A 778 -8.59 11.11 37.63
CA PHE A 778 -9.15 9.76 37.53
C PHE A 778 -10.64 9.81 37.17
N GLY A 779 -11.07 8.89 36.30
CA GLY A 779 -12.44 8.83 35.77
C GLY A 779 -12.74 9.81 34.64
N ALA A 780 -11.91 10.83 34.42
CA ALA A 780 -12.08 11.77 33.32
C ALA A 780 -11.55 11.19 32.00
N VAL A 781 -12.29 11.39 30.91
CA VAL A 781 -11.88 11.04 29.55
C VAL A 781 -11.18 12.25 28.92
N ASN A 782 -9.97 12.04 28.40
CA ASN A 782 -9.15 13.10 27.84
C ASN A 782 -8.68 12.72 26.43
N PRO A 783 -8.87 13.57 25.41
CA PRO A 783 -8.35 13.31 24.08
C PRO A 783 -6.82 13.38 24.07
N LEU A 784 -6.18 12.52 23.27
CA LEU A 784 -4.75 12.60 23.00
C LEU A 784 -4.54 12.99 21.53
N ILE A 785 -3.61 13.91 21.30
CA ILE A 785 -3.08 14.22 19.96
C ILE A 785 -1.86 13.34 19.65
N PRO A 786 -1.50 13.13 18.37
CA PRO A 786 -0.31 12.39 17.98
C PRO A 786 0.96 12.84 18.74
N GLY A 787 1.76 11.89 19.22
CA GLY A 787 2.96 12.19 19.99
C GLY A 787 3.24 11.24 21.16
N ASN A 788 4.24 11.60 21.96
CA ASN A 788 4.69 10.82 23.11
C ASN A 788 4.19 11.44 24.42
N TYR A 789 3.55 10.64 25.25
CA TYR A 789 3.10 11.02 26.59
C TYR A 789 3.79 10.15 27.64
N TYR A 790 4.44 10.78 28.61
CA TYR A 790 5.19 10.09 29.64
C TYR A 790 4.54 10.34 31.00
N MET A 791 3.64 9.45 31.40
CA MET A 791 2.70 9.72 32.49
C MET A 791 3.02 8.91 33.75
N SER A 792 2.77 9.51 34.91
CA SER A 792 2.86 8.88 36.24
C SER A 792 1.97 9.63 37.24
N PRO A 793 1.53 9.03 38.36
CA PRO A 793 0.86 9.79 39.42
C PRO A 793 1.71 11.00 39.85
N ALA A 794 1.06 12.08 40.28
CA ALA A 794 1.72 13.29 40.80
C ALA A 794 2.35 13.06 42.20
N ASP A 795 3.14 12.00 42.33
CA ASP A 795 3.79 11.51 43.54
C ASP A 795 5.12 10.86 43.14
N VAL A 796 6.22 11.43 43.66
CA VAL A 796 7.59 11.02 43.32
C VAL A 796 7.87 9.59 43.78
N ASP A 797 7.30 9.16 44.91
CA ASP A 797 7.53 7.81 45.46
C ASP A 797 6.80 6.76 44.63
N LEU A 798 5.55 7.03 44.21
CA LEU A 798 4.82 6.15 43.29
C LEU A 798 5.53 6.06 41.94
N CYS A 799 6.00 7.19 41.42
CA CYS A 799 6.80 7.23 40.21
C CYS A 799 8.09 6.38 40.35
N ASN A 800 8.87 6.58 41.42
CA ASN A 800 10.12 5.84 41.65
C ASN A 800 9.90 4.33 41.84
N ARG A 801 8.72 3.93 42.33
CA ARG A 801 8.30 2.53 42.44
C ARG A 801 7.86 1.90 41.11
N GLY A 802 7.90 2.66 40.01
CA GLY A 802 7.59 2.15 38.67
C GLY A 802 6.13 2.29 38.26
N ILE A 803 5.31 3.06 39.00
CA ILE A 803 3.93 3.36 38.60
C ILE A 803 3.97 4.42 37.48
N LYS A 804 4.30 3.96 36.28
CA LYS A 804 4.60 4.81 35.13
C LYS A 804 4.04 4.18 33.85
N ILE A 805 3.58 5.00 32.91
CA ILE A 805 3.15 4.56 31.58
C ILE A 805 3.63 5.54 30.50
N HIS A 806 4.12 5.00 29.39
CA HIS A 806 4.40 5.71 28.15
C HIS A 806 3.28 5.40 27.16
N ILE A 807 2.50 6.40 26.78
CA ILE A 807 1.49 6.28 25.72
C ILE A 807 2.06 6.96 24.49
N PHE A 808 2.14 6.24 23.38
CA PHE A 808 2.50 6.80 22.09
C PHE A 808 1.28 6.78 21.18
N VAL A 809 0.85 7.96 20.73
CA VAL A 809 -0.24 8.10 19.77
C VAL A 809 0.40 8.21 18.39
N GLU A 810 0.27 7.13 17.61
CA GLU A 810 0.83 7.02 16.26
C GLU A 810 -0.07 7.73 15.25
N GLU A 811 0.52 8.38 14.25
CA GLU A 811 -0.22 8.91 13.10
C GLU A 811 -0.73 7.76 12.20
N GLU A 812 -1.64 8.07 11.27
CA GLU A 812 -2.15 7.07 10.30
C GLU A 812 -1.12 6.69 9.23
#